data_AF-A0A9J7XMU7-F1
#
_entry.id   AF-A0A9J7XMU7-F1
#
_cell.length_a   1.000
_cell.length_b   1.000
_cell.length_c   1.000
_cell.angle_alpha   90.00
_cell.angle_beta   90.00
_cell.angle_gamma   90.00
#
_symmetry.space_group_name_H-M   'P 1'
#
loop_
_entity.id
_entity.type
_entity.pdbx_description
1 polymer ?
#
loop_
_entity_poly.entity_id
_entity_poly.type
_entity_poly.pdbx_seq_one_letter_code
_entity_poly.pdbx_strand_id
1 'polypeptide(L)'
;MAKRSTLFIKIVEGKNLPIKDITGSSDPYCIVKIDNEAIIRTATIWKTLSPFWGEEYTVHLPPYFRTVSFYVLDEDSLSRDDVIGKVSITKEVLTAKPQGVDGWMSLTEIDPDEEVQGEIHLQISVLGDGDIPRKLCCQVLEARDLAKKDRNGASDPFVRVRYNGKTYESTVVKKSCYPRWNESFEFELDETLADTGLLSVEVWDWDLVSRNDFLGKVLFNINKLQSAQQEEGWFRLGPDKSKHSEYEGTLGSLRLQLRLRDEVVLPSSHYKPVTELLSQSVGSQLNGNWPDFIMLIDETTTAESRQEVANNLVKLFLGQGLVKEFLDVLFKLELEKTTEPNTLFRSNSLASKSMESFLKVAGMQYLHRLLGPIINRIFEEKKYVELDPSKVELKEAGCAGLHRQQTESDIIQQSSSLLQSYLSELLTSILQSASYCPLLICQVFHQLYLRVQECFPDPEYRKVKFIAVTSFLCLRFISPAIMSPKLFHLREKHADARTSRTLLLLAKAVQTIGNMDTLACCSKEPWMVCLQSAIQQGITQLKDFITKLVNCHEPEDLELQTRMSLQCGTMEKEGFLFLHRTKDKCMPMTSPFKKYYVTLSKDTLSYSRTQHSKKSLFISLPKIRAVEKVEEKCFGSANVMQIISSEDSGQQETLYLDCKSVNELNHWLSALRKACSHNTNTMSCYHPGIYKADRWSCCHQKEKSDPGCDKTRHGVTLQEWYDPLDPDLEAQLIYQHLCSVQHAMRDKYYKLREQQGVQEADSVRDQKKVDGLSKLFSILQDLHDAHAAVEEEERSKNKNLFLELQT
;
A
#
# COMPACT_ATOMS: atom_id res chain seq x y z
N MET A 1 -10.39 19.47 10.70
CA MET A 1 -10.37 19.31 9.23
C MET A 1 -9.03 18.70 8.87
N ALA A 2 -9.03 17.61 8.10
CA ALA A 2 -7.81 16.96 7.65
C ALA A 2 -7.81 16.90 6.13
N LYS A 3 -6.72 17.35 5.51
CA LYS A 3 -6.46 17.12 4.09
C LYS A 3 -5.62 15.87 3.95
N ARG A 4 -6.09 14.93 3.13
CA ARG A 4 -5.36 13.69 2.86
C ARG A 4 -5.32 13.45 1.37
N SER A 5 -4.12 13.39 0.81
CA SER A 5 -3.92 12.88 -0.54
C SER A 5 -3.68 11.39 -0.44
N THR A 6 -4.51 10.58 -1.12
CA THR A 6 -4.39 9.12 -1.13
C THR A 6 -4.24 8.65 -2.57
N LEU A 7 -3.24 7.82 -2.83
CA LEU A 7 -2.97 7.25 -4.14
C LEU A 7 -3.18 5.73 -4.08
N PHE A 8 -4.15 5.25 -4.84
CA PHE A 8 -4.27 3.83 -5.17
C PHE A 8 -3.32 3.49 -6.31
N ILE A 9 -2.57 2.41 -6.13
CA ILE A 9 -1.55 1.92 -7.06
C ILE A 9 -1.78 0.43 -7.28
N LYS A 10 -2.02 0.03 -8.52
CA LYS A 10 -2.03 -1.37 -8.93
C LYS A 10 -1.03 -1.59 -10.05
N ILE A 11 -0.07 -2.46 -9.77
CA ILE A 11 0.95 -2.89 -10.72
C ILE A 11 0.49 -4.24 -11.27
N VAL A 12 -0.05 -4.22 -12.49
CA VAL A 12 -0.74 -5.38 -13.05
C VAL A 12 0.27 -6.36 -13.63
N GLU A 13 0.91 -5.99 -14.74
CA GLU A 13 1.77 -6.87 -15.53
C GLU A 13 2.75 -6.08 -16.40
N GLY A 14 3.87 -6.71 -16.73
CA GLY A 14 4.82 -6.24 -17.74
C GLY A 14 4.69 -7.09 -18.99
N LYS A 15 5.05 -6.55 -20.15
CA LYS A 15 5.16 -7.32 -21.41
C LYS A 15 6.37 -6.88 -22.22
N ASN A 16 6.90 -7.81 -22.99
CA ASN A 16 8.01 -7.60 -23.92
C ASN A 16 9.22 -6.95 -23.25
N LEU A 17 9.53 -7.36 -22.02
CA LEU A 17 10.74 -6.88 -21.34
C LEU A 17 11.99 -7.44 -22.05
N PRO A 18 13.10 -6.69 -22.08
CA PRO A 18 14.35 -7.16 -22.66
C PRO A 18 14.94 -8.29 -21.81
N ILE A 19 15.59 -9.24 -22.49
CA ILE A 19 16.41 -10.28 -21.87
C ILE A 19 17.62 -9.63 -21.23
N LYS A 20 17.84 -9.93 -19.95
CA LYS A 20 18.98 -9.42 -19.18
C LYS A 20 19.87 -10.56 -18.67
N ASP A 21 19.28 -11.72 -18.38
CA ASP A 21 20.02 -12.92 -18.00
C ASP A 21 20.64 -13.67 -19.18
N ILE A 22 21.79 -14.30 -18.91
CA ILE A 22 22.45 -15.28 -19.80
C ILE A 22 21.52 -16.46 -20.13
N THR A 23 20.52 -16.75 -19.28
CA THR A 23 19.55 -17.83 -19.48
C THR A 23 18.50 -17.53 -20.56
N GLY A 24 18.52 -16.35 -21.18
CA GLY A 24 17.54 -15.96 -22.20
C GLY A 24 16.22 -15.44 -21.61
N SER A 25 16.24 -15.01 -20.35
CA SER A 25 15.09 -14.47 -19.62
C SER A 25 15.48 -13.24 -18.80
N SER A 26 14.56 -12.78 -17.95
CA SER A 26 14.81 -11.81 -16.89
C SER A 26 14.03 -12.28 -15.66
N ASP A 27 14.43 -11.83 -14.47
CA ASP A 27 13.81 -11.96 -13.17
C ASP A 27 13.20 -10.61 -12.72
N PRO A 28 12.16 -10.09 -13.42
CA PRO A 28 11.71 -8.71 -13.23
C PRO A 28 10.95 -8.47 -11.92
N TYR A 29 11.21 -7.31 -11.32
CA TYR A 29 10.43 -6.72 -10.24
C TYR A 29 10.28 -5.20 -10.44
N CYS A 30 9.36 -4.58 -9.71
CA CYS A 30 9.03 -3.17 -9.83
C CYS A 30 9.26 -2.43 -8.50
N ILE A 31 9.94 -1.28 -8.53
CA ILE A 31 10.06 -0.34 -7.42
C ILE A 31 9.21 0.90 -7.71
N VAL A 32 8.32 1.25 -6.79
CA VAL A 32 7.61 2.53 -6.84
C VAL A 32 8.34 3.55 -6.00
N LYS A 33 8.69 4.68 -6.62
CA LYS A 33 9.27 5.85 -5.96
C LYS A 33 8.29 7.03 -5.97
N ILE A 34 8.07 7.66 -4.83
CA ILE A 34 7.37 8.97 -4.73
C ILE A 34 8.44 10.03 -4.53
N ASP A 35 8.58 10.98 -5.46
CA ASP A 35 9.56 12.07 -5.33
C ASP A 35 10.99 11.58 -5.03
N ASN A 36 11.35 10.43 -5.61
CA ASN A 36 12.60 9.65 -5.45
C ASN A 36 12.71 8.79 -4.17
N GLU A 37 11.72 8.76 -3.29
CA GLU A 37 11.65 7.83 -2.17
C GLU A 37 11.03 6.49 -2.58
N ALA A 38 11.80 5.41 -2.51
CA ALA A 38 11.29 4.06 -2.76
C ALA A 38 10.36 3.59 -1.63
N ILE A 39 9.08 3.45 -1.93
CA ILE A 39 8.05 3.11 -0.94
C ILE A 39 7.54 1.67 -1.08
N ILE A 40 7.57 1.13 -2.29
CA ILE A 40 7.01 -0.19 -2.62
C ILE A 40 8.03 -0.93 -3.47
N ARG A 41 8.22 -2.23 -3.18
CA ARG A 41 8.92 -3.17 -4.04
C ARG A 41 8.02 -4.38 -4.28
N THR A 42 7.69 -4.66 -5.54
CA THR A 42 6.95 -5.87 -5.89
C THR A 42 7.82 -7.12 -5.71
N ALA A 43 7.19 -8.28 -5.73
CA ALA A 43 7.93 -9.52 -5.73
C ALA A 43 8.47 -9.81 -7.12
N THR A 44 9.61 -10.48 -7.12
CA THR A 44 10.35 -10.88 -8.29
C THR A 44 9.66 -12.05 -8.93
N ILE A 45 9.37 -11.93 -10.23
CA ILE A 45 8.84 -13.03 -11.02
C ILE A 45 9.99 -13.61 -11.81
N TRP A 46 10.36 -14.84 -11.49
CA TRP A 46 11.57 -15.45 -12.05
C TRP A 46 11.34 -15.94 -13.49
N LYS A 47 12.35 -15.74 -14.34
CA LYS A 47 12.49 -16.30 -15.69
C LYS A 47 11.33 -15.97 -16.62
N THR A 48 10.98 -14.69 -16.72
CA THR A 48 9.91 -14.22 -17.61
C THR A 48 10.18 -12.82 -18.16
N LEU A 49 9.75 -12.61 -19.40
CA LEU A 49 9.72 -11.29 -20.05
C LEU A 49 8.32 -10.64 -20.00
N SER A 50 7.35 -11.36 -19.44
CA SER A 50 5.97 -10.91 -19.28
C SER A 50 5.46 -11.23 -17.86
N PRO A 51 6.02 -10.57 -16.84
CA PRO A 51 5.65 -10.82 -15.45
C PRO A 51 4.23 -10.36 -15.15
N PHE A 52 3.49 -11.17 -14.39
CA PHE A 52 2.23 -10.76 -13.76
C PHE A 52 2.47 -10.56 -12.26
N TRP A 53 2.34 -9.33 -11.77
CA TRP A 53 2.47 -9.01 -10.34
C TRP A 53 1.11 -8.99 -9.66
N GLY A 54 0.14 -8.28 -10.24
CA GLY A 54 -1.20 -8.12 -9.69
C GLY A 54 -1.23 -7.50 -8.29
N GLU A 55 -0.22 -6.71 -7.93
CA GLU A 55 -0.06 -6.16 -6.57
C GLU A 55 -0.76 -4.80 -6.45
N GLU A 56 -1.49 -4.64 -5.35
CA GLU A 56 -2.31 -3.46 -5.05
C GLU A 56 -1.84 -2.81 -3.76
N TYR A 57 -1.70 -1.48 -3.78
CA TYR A 57 -1.24 -0.66 -2.68
C TYR A 57 -2.07 0.61 -2.60
N THR A 58 -2.34 1.06 -1.39
CA THR A 58 -2.87 2.40 -1.15
C THR A 58 -1.87 3.17 -0.31
N VAL A 59 -1.54 4.39 -0.72
CA VAL A 59 -0.48 5.20 -0.11
C VAL A 59 -1.05 6.56 0.27
N HIS A 60 -0.79 7.00 1.49
CA HIS A 60 -1.04 8.37 1.90
C HIS A 60 0.16 9.23 1.51
N LEU A 61 -0.10 10.32 0.79
CA LEU A 61 0.90 11.20 0.22
C LEU A 61 0.86 12.59 0.87
N PRO A 62 2.00 13.28 0.96
CA PRO A 62 2.01 14.68 1.40
C PRO A 62 1.36 15.56 0.31
N PRO A 63 0.70 16.67 0.67
CA PRO A 63 0.02 17.54 -0.30
C PRO A 63 0.91 18.06 -1.45
N TYR A 64 2.22 18.12 -1.23
CA TYR A 64 3.23 18.72 -2.11
C TYR A 64 4.05 17.71 -2.94
N PHE A 65 3.66 16.43 -3.00
CA PHE A 65 4.33 15.47 -3.89
C PHE A 65 4.19 15.92 -5.36
N ARG A 66 5.18 15.58 -6.21
CA ARG A 66 5.21 16.01 -7.63
C ARG A 66 5.13 14.84 -8.59
N THR A 67 5.80 13.74 -8.31
CA THR A 67 5.96 12.63 -9.26
C THR A 67 5.89 11.27 -8.60
N VAL A 68 5.29 10.32 -9.31
CA VAL A 68 5.28 8.91 -8.99
C VAL A 68 6.00 8.18 -10.11
N SER A 69 7.03 7.41 -9.76
CA SER A 69 7.89 6.72 -10.72
C SER A 69 7.91 5.22 -10.46
N PHE A 70 7.80 4.44 -11.51
CA PHE A 70 7.80 2.98 -11.50
C PHE A 70 9.05 2.51 -12.23
N TYR A 71 9.97 1.88 -11.50
CA TYR A 71 11.20 1.34 -12.04
C TYR A 71 11.04 -0.16 -12.18
N VAL A 72 11.26 -0.70 -13.37
CA VAL A 72 11.34 -2.14 -13.58
C VAL A 72 12.82 -2.51 -13.57
N LEU A 73 13.17 -3.45 -12.71
CA LEU A 73 14.54 -3.95 -12.55
C LEU A 73 14.55 -5.47 -12.69
N ASP A 74 15.73 -5.99 -12.99
CA ASP A 74 16.04 -7.40 -13.05
C ASP A 74 16.80 -7.82 -11.78
N GLU A 75 16.31 -8.82 -11.03
CA GLU A 75 16.97 -9.25 -9.78
C GLU A 75 18.17 -10.15 -10.08
N ASP A 76 19.37 -9.66 -9.74
CA ASP A 76 20.61 -10.38 -9.93
C ASP A 76 21.12 -11.02 -8.63
N SER A 77 21.52 -12.29 -8.70
CA SER A 77 22.01 -12.99 -7.51
C SER A 77 23.44 -12.61 -7.10
N LEU A 78 24.23 -12.04 -8.02
CA LEU A 78 25.68 -11.84 -7.85
C LEU A 78 26.16 -10.42 -8.22
N SER A 79 25.31 -9.61 -8.84
CA SER A 79 25.56 -8.23 -9.29
C SER A 79 24.52 -7.27 -8.71
N ARG A 80 24.68 -5.97 -8.99
CA ARG A 80 23.60 -5.01 -8.77
C ARG A 80 22.52 -5.26 -9.82
N ASP A 81 21.28 -5.28 -9.36
CA ASP A 81 20.09 -5.41 -10.21
C ASP A 81 20.10 -4.45 -11.41
N ASP A 82 19.93 -5.02 -12.60
CA ASP A 82 19.92 -4.27 -13.86
C ASP A 82 18.61 -3.50 -14.01
N VAL A 83 18.70 -2.20 -14.29
CA VAL A 83 17.51 -1.41 -14.61
C VAL A 83 17.05 -1.74 -16.03
N ILE A 84 15.79 -2.14 -16.15
CA ILE A 84 15.13 -2.40 -17.44
C ILE A 84 14.56 -1.10 -18.01
N GLY A 85 13.89 -0.30 -17.19
CA GLY A 85 13.32 0.98 -17.61
C GLY A 85 12.40 1.59 -16.55
N LYS A 86 11.84 2.76 -16.87
CA LYS A 86 11.02 3.54 -15.95
C LYS A 86 9.76 4.10 -16.60
N VAL A 87 8.74 4.33 -15.79
CA VAL A 87 7.57 5.15 -16.11
C VAL A 87 7.43 6.21 -15.02
N SER A 88 7.32 7.49 -15.40
CA SER A 88 7.05 8.58 -14.46
C SER A 88 5.75 9.29 -14.80
N ILE A 89 4.95 9.55 -13.76
CA ILE A 89 3.67 10.22 -13.87
C ILE A 89 3.66 11.37 -12.87
N THR A 90 3.37 12.57 -13.35
CA THR A 90 3.32 13.76 -12.50
C THR A 90 1.96 13.89 -11.81
N LYS A 91 1.93 14.66 -10.72
CA LYS A 91 0.70 14.96 -9.99
C LYS A 91 -0.34 15.60 -10.91
N GLU A 92 0.06 16.48 -11.83
CA GLU A 92 -0.84 17.16 -12.76
C GLU A 92 -1.57 16.16 -13.67
N VAL A 93 -0.88 15.13 -14.15
CA VAL A 93 -1.48 14.06 -14.97
C VAL A 93 -2.49 13.24 -14.17
N LEU A 94 -2.18 12.95 -12.90
CA LEU A 94 -3.09 12.22 -12.01
C LEU A 94 -4.33 13.06 -11.66
N THR A 95 -4.16 14.35 -11.35
CA THR A 95 -5.26 15.27 -11.03
C THR A 95 -6.14 15.56 -12.24
N ALA A 96 -5.57 15.59 -13.46
CA ALA A 96 -6.34 15.77 -14.70
C ALA A 96 -7.25 14.58 -15.04
N LYS A 97 -7.06 13.41 -14.43
CA LYS A 97 -7.86 12.19 -14.64
C LYS A 97 -8.44 11.67 -13.33
N PRO A 98 -9.56 12.25 -12.82
CA PRO A 98 -10.14 11.89 -11.52
C PRO A 98 -10.56 10.41 -11.41
N GLN A 99 -10.99 9.79 -12.52
CA GLN A 99 -11.36 8.36 -12.55
C GLN A 99 -10.14 7.42 -12.40
N GLY A 100 -8.94 7.96 -12.54
CA GLY A 100 -7.68 7.24 -12.53
C GLY A 100 -7.08 7.05 -13.93
N VAL A 101 -5.84 6.57 -13.95
CA VAL A 101 -5.12 6.16 -15.14
C VAL A 101 -5.09 4.64 -15.17
N ASP A 102 -5.72 4.00 -16.16
CA ASP A 102 -5.65 2.56 -16.39
C ASP A 102 -5.16 2.31 -17.82
N GLY A 103 -4.03 1.63 -17.99
CA GLY A 103 -3.55 1.26 -19.30
C GLY A 103 -2.09 0.83 -19.36
N TRP A 104 -1.65 0.56 -20.59
CA TRP A 104 -0.26 0.25 -20.91
C TRP A 104 0.56 1.53 -21.03
N MET A 105 1.74 1.53 -20.40
CA MET A 105 2.70 2.62 -20.44
C MET A 105 4.04 2.08 -20.91
N SER A 106 4.63 2.71 -21.92
CA SER A 106 5.93 2.31 -22.45
C SER A 106 7.03 2.65 -21.44
N LEU A 107 7.95 1.71 -21.24
CA LEU A 107 9.14 1.95 -20.42
C LEU A 107 10.10 2.87 -21.19
N THR A 108 10.65 3.86 -20.50
CA THR A 108 11.71 4.74 -21.02
C THR A 108 13.06 4.32 -20.45
N GLU A 109 14.12 4.56 -21.22
CA GLU A 109 15.48 4.41 -20.72
C GLU A 109 15.68 5.36 -19.53
N ILE A 110 16.54 4.95 -18.61
CA ILE A 110 16.95 5.81 -17.50
C ILE A 110 18.31 6.35 -17.87
N ASP A 111 18.37 7.63 -18.22
CA ASP A 111 19.64 8.34 -18.26
C ASP A 111 20.14 8.51 -16.81
N PRO A 112 21.35 8.03 -16.46
CA PRO A 112 21.94 8.28 -15.16
C PRO A 112 21.95 9.78 -14.80
N ASP A 113 22.07 10.67 -15.78
CA ASP A 113 22.08 12.13 -15.59
C ASP A 113 20.67 12.72 -15.38
N GLU A 114 19.61 11.94 -15.64
CA GLU A 114 18.22 12.29 -15.29
C GLU A 114 17.84 11.88 -13.85
N GLU A 115 18.62 11.02 -13.19
CA GLU A 115 18.45 10.69 -11.76
C GLU A 115 19.00 11.80 -10.84
N VAL A 116 18.48 13.01 -11.01
CA VAL A 116 18.79 14.13 -10.15
C VAL A 116 18.06 14.00 -8.81
N GLN A 117 18.83 14.13 -7.73
CA GLN A 117 18.35 14.13 -6.36
C GLN A 117 19.04 15.25 -5.58
N GLY A 118 18.30 15.82 -4.62
CA GLY A 118 18.84 16.75 -3.66
C GLY A 118 18.35 18.18 -3.82
N GLU A 119 18.70 19.00 -2.84
CA GLU A 119 18.43 20.43 -2.79
C GLU A 119 19.73 21.18 -2.56
N ILE A 120 19.85 22.37 -3.14
CA ILE A 120 20.97 23.29 -2.93
C ILE A 120 20.47 24.55 -2.23
N HIS A 121 21.19 24.98 -1.19
CA HIS A 121 20.93 26.20 -0.44
C HIS A 121 21.73 27.34 -1.06
N LEU A 122 21.01 28.32 -1.61
CA LEU A 122 21.59 29.46 -2.30
C LEU A 122 21.08 30.76 -1.71
N GLN A 123 21.95 31.76 -1.70
CA GLN A 123 21.57 33.15 -1.47
C GLN A 123 22.01 33.96 -2.71
N ILE A 124 21.04 34.58 -3.37
CA ILE A 124 21.26 35.34 -4.60
C ILE A 124 20.83 36.77 -4.34
N SER A 125 21.71 37.72 -4.58
CA SER A 125 21.43 39.14 -4.40
C SER A 125 21.92 39.97 -5.58
N VAL A 126 21.18 41.03 -5.88
CA VAL A 126 21.61 42.06 -6.83
C VAL A 126 22.09 43.25 -6.02
N LEU A 127 23.39 43.51 -6.06
CA LEU A 127 24.04 44.59 -5.34
C LEU A 127 24.33 45.74 -6.31
N GLY A 128 23.89 46.96 -5.96
CA GLY A 128 24.17 48.17 -6.74
C GLY A 128 23.07 49.21 -6.57
N ASP A 129 23.46 50.42 -6.17
CA ASP A 129 22.58 51.58 -6.02
C ASP A 129 23.31 52.81 -6.58
N GLY A 130 22.63 53.62 -7.39
CA GLY A 130 23.21 54.80 -8.05
C GLY A 130 24.30 54.50 -9.08
N ASP A 131 25.44 55.20 -9.01
CA ASP A 131 26.59 55.13 -9.94
C ASP A 131 27.45 53.85 -9.82
N ILE A 132 27.04 52.88 -8.98
CA ILE A 132 27.77 51.62 -8.80
C ILE A 132 27.25 50.59 -9.81
N PRO A 133 28.14 49.94 -10.61
CA PRO A 133 27.71 48.90 -11.54
C PRO A 133 26.98 47.78 -10.80
N ARG A 134 25.78 47.44 -11.29
CA ARG A 134 24.97 46.37 -10.69
C ARG A 134 25.71 45.04 -10.81
N LYS A 135 25.92 44.38 -9.68
CA LYS A 135 26.55 43.07 -9.56
C LYS A 135 25.53 42.03 -9.11
N LEU A 136 25.57 40.87 -9.72
CA LEU A 136 24.88 39.67 -9.28
C LEU A 136 25.82 38.87 -8.39
N CYS A 137 25.46 38.70 -7.11
CA CYS A 137 26.16 37.85 -6.17
C CYS A 137 25.38 36.55 -6.00
N CYS A 138 26.04 35.41 -6.20
CA CYS A 138 25.50 34.08 -5.93
C CYS A 138 26.37 33.42 -4.87
N GLN A 139 25.83 33.27 -3.67
CA GLN A 139 26.46 32.55 -2.57
C GLN A 139 25.92 31.12 -2.51
N VAL A 140 26.83 30.18 -2.65
CA VAL A 140 26.60 28.74 -2.61
C VAL A 140 26.95 28.25 -1.20
N LEU A 141 25.92 27.99 -0.39
CA LEU A 141 26.11 27.66 1.03
C LEU A 141 26.38 26.16 1.20
N GLU A 142 25.39 25.35 0.87
CA GLU A 142 25.41 23.89 1.09
C GLU A 142 24.43 23.18 0.16
N ALA A 143 24.56 21.86 0.04
CA ALA A 143 23.55 21.01 -0.58
C ALA A 143 23.25 19.81 0.32
N ARG A 144 22.11 19.17 0.08
CA ARG A 144 21.69 17.96 0.79
C ARG A 144 21.02 16.96 -0.13
N ASP A 145 21.07 15.70 0.29
CA ASP A 145 20.42 14.57 -0.38
C ASP A 145 20.84 14.39 -1.84
N LEU A 146 22.10 14.71 -2.17
CA LEU A 146 22.63 14.56 -3.52
C LEU A 146 22.65 13.08 -3.96
N ALA A 147 22.46 12.85 -5.26
CA ALA A 147 22.57 11.52 -5.86
C ALA A 147 23.97 10.92 -5.62
N LYS A 148 24.03 9.61 -5.38
CA LYS A 148 25.26 8.87 -5.10
C LYS A 148 25.81 8.30 -6.39
N LYS A 149 26.91 8.83 -6.88
CA LYS A 149 27.47 8.46 -8.19
C LYS A 149 28.70 7.56 -8.06
N ASP A 150 29.47 7.73 -6.99
CA ASP A 150 30.63 6.89 -6.71
C ASP A 150 30.31 5.45 -6.29
N ARG A 151 31.28 4.55 -6.50
CA ARG A 151 31.28 3.18 -5.91
C ARG A 151 31.35 3.18 -4.39
N ASN A 152 31.94 4.23 -3.80
CA ASN A 152 31.92 4.47 -2.37
C ASN A 152 30.53 4.94 -1.87
N GLY A 153 29.61 5.21 -2.83
CA GLY A 153 28.25 5.72 -2.77
C GLY A 153 28.03 6.93 -1.87
N ALA A 154 29.00 7.81 -1.82
CA ALA A 154 28.77 9.23 -1.71
C ALA A 154 29.00 9.83 -3.11
N SER A 155 29.25 11.13 -3.17
CA SER A 155 29.79 11.81 -4.34
C SER A 155 30.89 12.75 -3.84
N ASP A 156 31.74 13.23 -4.74
CA ASP A 156 32.72 14.30 -4.58
C ASP A 156 32.18 15.62 -5.21
N PRO A 157 31.10 16.23 -4.68
CA PRO A 157 30.40 17.31 -5.37
C PRO A 157 31.16 18.65 -5.42
N PHE A 158 31.01 19.33 -6.55
CA PHE A 158 31.35 20.74 -6.75
C PHE A 158 30.24 21.47 -7.51
N VAL A 159 30.22 22.80 -7.41
CA VAL A 159 29.20 23.65 -8.02
C VAL A 159 29.81 24.49 -9.13
N ARG A 160 29.14 24.53 -10.27
CA ARG A 160 29.46 25.37 -11.42
C ARG A 160 28.37 26.43 -11.58
N VAL A 161 28.75 27.70 -11.43
CA VAL A 161 27.85 28.84 -11.58
C VAL A 161 28.11 29.51 -12.92
N ARG A 162 27.07 29.64 -13.76
CA ARG A 162 27.16 30.20 -15.12
C ARG A 162 26.18 31.35 -15.30
N TYR A 163 26.68 32.46 -15.82
CA TYR A 163 25.87 33.61 -16.22
C TYR A 163 26.56 34.36 -17.37
N ASN A 164 25.80 34.69 -18.43
CA ASN A 164 26.29 35.42 -19.62
C ASN A 164 27.64 34.90 -20.18
N GLY A 165 27.79 33.58 -20.28
CA GLY A 165 29.01 32.94 -20.79
C GLY A 165 30.20 32.91 -19.82
N LYS A 166 30.15 33.64 -18.70
CA LYS A 166 31.12 33.51 -17.59
C LYS A 166 30.76 32.29 -16.74
N THR A 167 31.78 31.54 -16.32
CA THR A 167 31.64 30.32 -15.51
C THR A 167 32.61 30.36 -14.35
N TYR A 168 32.14 30.07 -13.13
CA TYR A 168 32.95 29.83 -11.95
C TYR A 168 32.68 28.44 -11.38
N GLU A 169 33.66 27.86 -10.70
CA GLU A 169 33.55 26.55 -10.04
C GLU A 169 33.96 26.67 -8.58
N SER A 170 33.27 25.93 -7.70
CA SER A 170 33.59 25.83 -6.29
C SER A 170 34.71 24.82 -6.03
N THR A 171 35.14 24.74 -4.78
CA THR A 171 35.96 23.62 -4.31
C THR A 171 35.18 22.30 -4.35
N VAL A 172 35.92 21.19 -4.49
CA VAL A 172 35.38 19.82 -4.46
C VAL A 172 35.29 19.32 -3.02
N VAL A 173 34.08 18.94 -2.58
CA VAL A 173 33.87 18.34 -1.26
C VAL A 173 33.85 16.83 -1.41
N LYS A 174 34.85 16.13 -0.88
CA LYS A 174 34.98 14.68 -1.08
C LYS A 174 34.02 13.87 -0.21
N LYS A 175 33.46 12.80 -0.78
CA LYS A 175 32.68 11.74 -0.13
C LYS A 175 31.55 12.29 0.72
N SER A 176 30.74 13.16 0.14
CA SER A 176 29.59 13.76 0.81
C SER A 176 28.38 13.90 -0.13
N CYS A 177 27.22 13.45 0.33
CA CYS A 177 25.93 13.83 -0.26
C CYS A 177 25.31 15.07 0.41
N TYR A 178 26.03 15.65 1.38
CA TYR A 178 25.64 16.82 2.17
C TYR A 178 26.80 17.84 2.20
N PRO A 179 27.28 18.32 1.04
CA PRO A 179 28.44 19.20 0.98
C PRO A 179 28.14 20.60 1.51
N ARG A 180 29.17 21.25 2.06
CA ARG A 180 29.15 22.65 2.50
C ARG A 180 30.30 23.38 1.83
N TRP A 181 30.00 24.39 1.03
CA TRP A 181 30.99 25.19 0.32
C TRP A 181 31.18 26.53 1.02
N ASN A 182 30.08 27.25 1.29
CA ASN A 182 30.09 28.63 1.77
C ASN A 182 30.96 29.55 0.89
N GLU A 183 30.81 29.41 -0.43
CA GLU A 183 31.59 30.15 -1.43
C GLU A 183 30.69 31.15 -2.17
N SER A 184 31.23 32.32 -2.51
CA SER A 184 30.49 33.40 -3.19
C SER A 184 31.08 33.73 -4.55
N PHE A 185 30.21 33.90 -5.53
CA PHE A 185 30.56 34.19 -6.93
C PHE A 185 29.90 35.50 -7.38
N GLU A 186 30.68 36.40 -7.97
CA GLU A 186 30.20 37.70 -8.45
C GLU A 186 30.21 37.79 -9.99
N PHE A 187 29.13 38.32 -10.55
CA PHE A 187 28.99 38.63 -11.97
C PHE A 187 28.60 40.09 -12.16
N GLU A 188 29.11 40.73 -13.21
CA GLU A 188 28.64 42.04 -13.66
C GLU A 188 27.34 41.87 -14.45
N LEU A 189 26.31 42.66 -14.12
CA LEU A 189 25.04 42.66 -14.86
C LEU A 189 25.17 43.58 -16.08
N ASP A 190 24.93 43.01 -17.26
CA ASP A 190 24.87 43.77 -18.51
C ASP A 190 23.41 44.18 -18.79
N GLU A 191 23.13 45.48 -18.75
CA GLU A 191 21.79 46.04 -18.97
C GLU A 191 21.23 45.72 -20.37
N THR A 192 22.09 45.39 -21.34
CA THR A 192 21.68 45.09 -22.71
C THR A 192 21.14 43.68 -22.92
N LEU A 193 21.40 42.75 -21.98
CA LEU A 193 21.02 41.33 -22.04
C LEU A 193 19.97 40.92 -20.99
N ALA A 194 19.40 41.90 -20.28
CA ALA A 194 18.46 41.67 -19.18
C ALA A 194 17.26 40.79 -19.59
N ASP A 195 16.79 40.83 -20.84
CA ASP A 195 15.62 40.06 -21.29
C ASP A 195 15.86 38.54 -21.48
N THR A 196 17.10 38.04 -21.44
CA THR A 196 17.42 36.60 -21.67
C THR A 196 18.40 35.96 -20.69
N GLY A 197 18.98 36.71 -19.75
CA GLY A 197 19.96 36.20 -18.80
C GLY A 197 19.38 35.24 -17.76
N LEU A 198 19.63 33.93 -17.91
CA LEU A 198 19.40 32.93 -16.86
C LEU A 198 20.70 32.67 -16.10
N LEU A 199 20.66 32.78 -14.77
CA LEU A 199 21.73 32.28 -13.91
C LEU A 199 21.54 30.76 -13.76
N SER A 200 22.54 29.99 -14.17
CA SER A 200 22.57 28.53 -14.01
C SER A 200 23.50 28.16 -12.87
N VAL A 201 22.99 27.43 -11.90
CA VAL A 201 23.81 26.82 -10.83
C VAL A 201 23.69 25.31 -10.98
N GLU A 202 24.82 24.66 -11.27
CA GLU A 202 24.90 23.24 -11.55
C GLU A 202 25.77 22.53 -10.53
N VAL A 203 25.33 21.37 -10.06
CA VAL A 203 26.08 20.52 -9.16
C VAL A 203 26.58 19.33 -9.95
N TRP A 204 27.85 19.00 -9.75
CA TRP A 204 28.55 17.95 -10.48
C TRP A 204 29.33 17.08 -9.51
N ASP A 205 29.45 15.79 -9.78
CA ASP A 205 30.35 14.88 -9.09
C ASP A 205 31.71 14.90 -9.76
N TRP A 206 32.77 15.17 -9.00
CA TRP A 206 34.12 15.17 -9.55
C TRP A 206 34.69 13.75 -9.62
N ASP A 207 35.11 13.34 -10.81
CA ASP A 207 35.72 12.04 -11.05
C ASP A 207 37.18 12.17 -11.49
N LEU A 208 38.06 11.37 -10.87
CA LEU A 208 39.49 11.41 -11.20
C LEU A 208 39.81 10.76 -12.56
N VAL A 209 39.04 9.74 -12.96
CA VAL A 209 39.36 8.85 -14.10
C VAL A 209 38.28 8.91 -15.20
N SER A 210 37.04 9.20 -14.83
CA SER A 210 35.88 9.34 -15.72
C SER A 210 35.54 10.80 -16.00
N ARG A 211 34.52 11.03 -16.83
CA ARG A 211 33.87 12.33 -16.92
C ARG A 211 33.09 12.58 -15.63
N ASN A 212 33.09 13.81 -15.16
CA ASN A 212 32.28 14.24 -14.02
C ASN A 212 30.79 13.95 -14.27
N ASP A 213 30.13 13.31 -13.30
CA ASP A 213 28.71 13.00 -13.39
C ASP A 213 27.85 14.20 -13.02
N PHE A 214 26.75 14.41 -13.73
CA PHE A 214 25.84 15.50 -13.41
C PHE A 214 24.99 15.15 -12.18
N LEU A 215 24.92 16.05 -11.20
CA LEU A 215 24.12 15.88 -9.98
C LEU A 215 22.85 16.73 -9.97
N GLY A 216 22.74 17.71 -10.88
CA GLY A 216 21.53 18.51 -11.07
C GLY A 216 21.77 20.00 -11.23
N LYS A 217 20.74 20.75 -11.61
CA LYS A 217 20.82 22.21 -11.79
C LYS A 217 19.59 22.97 -11.32
N VAL A 218 19.78 24.25 -11.05
CA VAL A 218 18.71 25.22 -10.83
C VAL A 218 18.95 26.45 -11.71
N LEU A 219 17.85 27.01 -12.22
CA LEU A 219 17.87 28.15 -13.14
C LEU A 219 17.09 29.31 -12.53
N PHE A 220 17.70 30.49 -12.49
CA PHE A 220 17.09 31.71 -11.98
C PHE A 220 16.89 32.73 -13.09
N ASN A 221 15.70 33.32 -13.13
CA ASN A 221 15.41 34.43 -14.03
C ASN A 221 15.75 35.74 -13.32
N ILE A 222 16.78 36.44 -13.83
CA ILE A 222 17.31 37.65 -13.18
C ILE A 222 16.28 38.79 -13.12
N ASN A 223 15.34 38.87 -14.06
CA ASN A 223 14.33 39.93 -14.05
C ASN A 223 13.36 39.80 -12.86
N LYS A 224 13.05 38.57 -12.44
CA LYS A 224 12.25 38.32 -11.23
C LYS A 224 13.01 38.62 -9.94
N LEU A 225 14.33 38.41 -9.96
CA LEU A 225 15.23 38.73 -8.84
C LEU A 225 15.45 40.24 -8.66
N GLN A 226 15.47 41.02 -9.76
CA GLN A 226 15.61 42.48 -9.68
C GLN A 226 14.45 43.15 -8.93
N SER A 227 13.22 42.62 -9.01
CA SER A 227 12.09 43.11 -8.22
C SER A 227 12.16 42.75 -6.73
N ALA A 228 12.80 41.63 -6.39
CA ALA A 228 12.90 41.14 -5.01
C ALA A 228 14.18 41.59 -4.28
N GLN A 229 15.17 42.12 -5.00
CA GLN A 229 16.54 42.47 -4.56
C GLN A 229 17.39 41.30 -4.05
N GLN A 230 16.79 40.34 -3.35
CA GLN A 230 17.44 39.15 -2.81
C GLN A 230 16.47 37.95 -2.80
N GLU A 231 17.00 36.75 -3.05
CA GLU A 231 16.32 35.48 -2.89
C GLU A 231 17.22 34.51 -2.13
N GLU A 232 16.73 33.93 -1.04
CA GLU A 232 17.46 32.97 -0.21
C GLU A 232 16.59 31.77 0.09
N GLY A 233 17.13 30.56 -0.09
CA GLY A 233 16.42 29.36 0.27
C GLY A 233 16.98 28.07 -0.32
N TRP A 234 16.27 26.98 -0.04
CA TRP A 234 16.56 25.66 -0.58
C TRP A 234 15.88 25.48 -1.93
N PHE A 235 16.67 25.19 -2.97
CA PHE A 235 16.20 24.97 -4.33
C PHE A 235 16.42 23.51 -4.74
N ARG A 236 15.36 22.87 -5.21
CA ARG A 236 15.41 21.47 -5.65
C ARG A 236 16.16 21.38 -6.98
N LEU A 237 17.16 20.50 -7.04
CA LEU A 237 17.92 20.27 -8.26
C LEU A 237 17.03 19.59 -9.32
N GLY A 238 17.15 20.03 -10.57
CA GLY A 238 16.47 19.44 -11.73
C GLY A 238 17.44 18.83 -12.74
N PRO A 239 16.97 17.91 -13.61
CA PRO A 239 17.77 17.33 -14.68
C PRO A 239 18.18 18.36 -15.73
N ASP A 240 19.24 18.08 -16.48
CA ASP A 240 19.53 18.80 -17.72
C ASP A 240 18.52 18.36 -18.79
N LYS A 241 18.19 19.22 -19.76
CA LYS A 241 17.10 18.92 -20.73
C LYS A 241 17.36 17.56 -21.39
N SER A 242 16.31 16.74 -21.49
CA SER A 242 16.35 15.39 -22.04
C SER A 242 17.09 15.36 -23.37
N LYS A 243 18.23 14.69 -23.42
CA LYS A 243 18.67 14.08 -24.67
C LYS A 243 17.73 12.91 -24.87
N HIS A 244 16.73 13.07 -25.72
CA HIS A 244 16.07 11.89 -26.27
C HIS A 244 17.15 11.05 -26.95
N SER A 245 17.63 10.01 -26.28
CA SER A 245 18.38 8.93 -26.90
C SER A 245 17.47 8.38 -28.00
N GLU A 246 17.83 8.58 -29.27
CA GLU A 246 17.19 7.95 -30.42
C GLU A 246 17.54 6.44 -30.46
N TYR A 247 17.29 5.73 -29.36
CA TYR A 247 17.33 4.27 -29.36
C TYR A 247 15.96 3.75 -29.80
N GLU A 248 15.90 3.14 -30.98
CA GLU A 248 14.70 2.53 -31.57
C GLU A 248 14.28 1.20 -30.89
N GLY A 249 14.86 0.86 -29.73
CA GLY A 249 14.54 -0.36 -28.98
C GLY A 249 13.33 -0.21 -28.06
N THR A 250 12.32 -1.08 -28.18
CA THR A 250 11.20 -1.11 -27.24
C THR A 250 11.61 -1.82 -25.94
N LEU A 251 11.78 -1.08 -24.84
CA LEU A 251 12.08 -1.62 -23.49
C LEU A 251 10.90 -2.39 -22.86
N GLY A 252 9.88 -2.71 -23.65
CA GLY A 252 8.62 -3.28 -23.18
C GLY A 252 7.64 -2.24 -22.65
N SER A 253 6.61 -2.72 -21.97
CA SER A 253 5.56 -1.87 -21.40
C SER A 253 5.08 -2.41 -20.06
N LEU A 254 4.65 -1.50 -19.20
CA LEU A 254 4.08 -1.77 -17.89
C LEU A 254 2.60 -1.39 -17.89
N ARG A 255 1.72 -2.30 -17.43
CA ARG A 255 0.31 -2.02 -17.23
C ARG A 255 0.06 -1.55 -15.81
N LEU A 256 -0.43 -0.32 -15.67
CA LEU A 256 -0.67 0.34 -14.39
C LEU A 256 -2.12 0.77 -14.28
N GLN A 257 -2.66 0.68 -13.06
CA GLN A 257 -3.92 1.30 -12.68
C GLN A 257 -3.68 2.19 -11.44
N LEU A 258 -3.82 3.51 -11.62
CA LEU A 258 -3.52 4.52 -10.61
C LEU A 258 -4.72 5.42 -10.37
N ARG A 259 -5.00 5.80 -9.13
CA ARG A 259 -6.07 6.76 -8.82
C ARG A 259 -5.66 7.64 -7.65
N LEU A 260 -5.48 8.93 -7.92
CA LEU A 260 -5.21 9.94 -6.89
C LEU A 260 -6.52 10.52 -6.38
N ARG A 261 -6.61 10.69 -5.06
CA ARG A 261 -7.73 11.35 -4.38
C ARG A 261 -7.24 12.34 -3.38
N ASP A 262 -7.73 13.57 -3.50
CA ASP A 262 -7.53 14.60 -2.50
C ASP A 262 -8.81 14.71 -1.69
N GLU A 263 -8.75 14.21 -0.46
CA GLU A 263 -9.88 14.22 0.47
C GLU A 263 -9.75 15.39 1.43
N VAL A 264 -10.80 16.21 1.49
CA VAL A 264 -11.03 17.16 2.57
C VAL A 264 -11.99 16.49 3.53
N VAL A 265 -11.52 16.10 4.71
CA VAL A 265 -12.38 15.48 5.74
C VAL A 265 -12.84 16.56 6.72
N LEU A 266 -14.15 16.81 6.75
CA LEU A 266 -14.80 17.71 7.69
C LEU A 266 -14.84 17.10 9.11
N PRO A 267 -15.07 17.90 10.17
CA PRO A 267 -15.30 17.37 11.50
C PRO A 267 -16.54 16.46 11.57
N SER A 268 -16.51 15.43 12.42
CA SER A 268 -17.58 14.42 12.56
C SER A 268 -18.99 14.98 12.74
N SER A 269 -19.11 16.19 13.31
CA SER A 269 -20.39 16.88 13.46
C SER A 269 -21.15 17.08 12.14
N HIS A 270 -20.44 17.27 11.03
CA HIS A 270 -21.03 17.47 9.72
C HIS A 270 -21.51 16.16 9.09
N TYR A 271 -20.78 15.07 9.31
CA TYR A 271 -21.14 13.74 8.78
C TYR A 271 -22.17 12.99 9.62
N LYS A 272 -22.41 13.43 10.86
CA LYS A 272 -23.37 12.79 11.77
C LYS A 272 -24.77 12.57 11.15
N PRO A 273 -25.39 13.54 10.45
CA PRO A 273 -26.72 13.33 9.88
C PRO A 273 -26.77 12.25 8.79
N VAL A 274 -25.76 12.16 7.91
CA VAL A 274 -25.72 11.13 6.86
C VAL A 274 -25.44 9.76 7.44
N THR A 275 -24.54 9.67 8.41
CA THR A 275 -24.21 8.39 9.08
C THR A 275 -25.38 7.87 9.91
N GLU A 276 -26.11 8.73 10.61
CA GLU A 276 -27.35 8.37 11.33
C GLU A 276 -28.44 7.89 10.37
N LEU A 277 -28.60 8.53 9.21
CA LEU A 277 -29.59 8.11 8.20
C LEU A 277 -29.25 6.73 7.62
N LEU A 278 -27.98 6.48 7.30
CA LEU A 278 -27.50 5.16 6.86
C LEU A 278 -27.69 4.10 7.96
N SER A 279 -27.43 4.44 9.22
CA SER A 279 -27.65 3.55 10.38
C SER A 279 -29.12 3.19 10.56
N GLN A 280 -30.03 4.16 10.42
CA GLN A 280 -31.47 3.95 10.49
C GLN A 280 -31.98 3.01 9.39
N SER A 281 -31.31 2.99 8.24
CA SER A 281 -31.66 2.15 7.08
C SER A 281 -31.36 0.67 7.28
N VAL A 282 -30.52 0.32 8.26
CA VAL A 282 -30.14 -1.07 8.56
C VAL A 282 -30.65 -1.55 9.92
N GLY A 283 -31.10 -0.65 10.81
CA GLY A 283 -31.54 -1.00 12.15
C GLY A 283 -32.73 -1.97 12.21
N SER A 284 -32.84 -2.72 13.31
CA SER A 284 -33.86 -3.76 13.55
C SER A 284 -35.32 -3.25 13.60
N GLN A 285 -35.56 -1.95 13.46
CA GLN A 285 -36.88 -1.30 13.46
C GLN A 285 -37.38 -0.93 12.06
N LEU A 286 -36.99 -1.68 11.02
CA LEU A 286 -37.52 -1.46 9.67
C LEU A 286 -39.03 -1.81 9.63
N ASN A 287 -39.85 -0.80 9.90
CA ASN A 287 -41.31 -0.80 9.75
C ASN A 287 -41.71 -0.66 8.27
N GLY A 288 -41.17 -1.49 7.38
CA GLY A 288 -41.66 -1.63 6.00
C GLY A 288 -41.73 -0.34 5.16
N ASN A 289 -40.87 0.65 5.42
CA ASN A 289 -40.82 1.88 4.63
C ASN A 289 -39.82 1.73 3.47
N TRP A 290 -40.26 1.02 2.43
CA TRP A 290 -39.65 1.07 1.10
C TRP A 290 -39.79 2.46 0.46
N PRO A 291 -38.83 2.91 -0.39
CA PRO A 291 -37.58 2.25 -0.76
C PRO A 291 -36.46 2.42 0.27
N ASP A 292 -35.78 1.31 0.63
CA ASP A 292 -34.62 1.32 1.53
C ASP A 292 -33.39 1.96 0.86
N PHE A 293 -32.69 2.85 1.56
CA PHE A 293 -31.52 3.56 1.01
C PHE A 293 -30.40 2.62 0.54
N ILE A 294 -30.19 1.51 1.25
CA ILE A 294 -29.17 0.52 0.88
C ILE A 294 -29.49 -0.13 -0.48
N MET A 295 -30.77 -0.35 -0.79
CA MET A 295 -31.17 -0.84 -2.11
C MET A 295 -30.91 0.20 -3.19
N LEU A 296 -31.24 1.47 -2.96
CA LEU A 296 -30.95 2.53 -3.93
C LEU A 296 -29.45 2.62 -4.20
N ILE A 297 -28.60 2.48 -3.17
CA ILE A 297 -27.15 2.42 -3.33
C ILE A 297 -26.75 1.18 -4.15
N ASP A 298 -27.26 -0.01 -3.83
CA ASP A 298 -26.94 -1.25 -4.58
C ASP A 298 -27.33 -1.15 -6.07
N GLU A 299 -28.50 -0.61 -6.39
CA GLU A 299 -28.99 -0.51 -7.77
C GLU A 299 -28.35 0.62 -8.59
N THR A 300 -27.84 1.67 -7.94
CA THR A 300 -27.24 2.84 -8.63
C THR A 300 -25.71 2.79 -8.68
N THR A 301 -25.08 1.93 -7.88
CA THR A 301 -23.63 1.76 -7.86
C THR A 301 -23.15 1.03 -9.12
N THR A 302 -22.25 1.67 -9.87
CA THR A 302 -21.67 1.12 -11.10
C THR A 302 -20.73 -0.05 -10.82
N ALA A 303 -20.44 -0.88 -11.83
CA ALA A 303 -19.54 -2.03 -11.68
C ALA A 303 -18.11 -1.62 -11.29
N GLU A 304 -17.67 -0.42 -11.69
CA GLU A 304 -16.32 0.10 -11.45
C GLU A 304 -16.12 0.61 -10.02
N SER A 305 -17.15 1.21 -9.40
CA SER A 305 -17.07 1.72 -8.02
C SER A 305 -17.54 0.72 -6.97
N ARG A 306 -18.21 -0.37 -7.37
CA ARG A 306 -18.84 -1.35 -6.46
C ARG A 306 -17.91 -1.92 -5.40
N GLN A 307 -16.68 -2.29 -5.75
CA GLN A 307 -15.70 -2.84 -4.79
C GLN A 307 -15.35 -1.82 -3.71
N GLU A 308 -15.20 -0.56 -4.10
CA GLU A 308 -14.78 0.51 -3.23
C GLU A 308 -15.92 0.97 -2.31
N VAL A 309 -17.12 1.11 -2.85
CA VAL A 309 -18.33 1.41 -2.09
C VAL A 309 -18.60 0.32 -1.06
N ALA A 310 -18.46 -0.95 -1.45
CA ALA A 310 -18.52 -2.08 -0.51
C ALA A 310 -17.47 -1.95 0.61
N ASN A 311 -16.23 -1.60 0.28
CA ASN A 311 -15.17 -1.42 1.28
C ASN A 311 -15.53 -0.30 2.28
N ASN A 312 -15.98 0.85 1.79
CA ASN A 312 -16.28 2.01 2.63
C ASN A 312 -17.53 1.79 3.50
N LEU A 313 -18.59 1.18 2.95
CA LEU A 313 -19.80 0.84 3.71
C LEU A 313 -19.50 -0.18 4.82
N VAL A 314 -18.74 -1.23 4.51
CA VAL A 314 -18.34 -2.24 5.51
C VAL A 314 -17.54 -1.60 6.63
N LYS A 315 -16.57 -0.74 6.32
CA LYS A 315 -15.78 -0.02 7.33
C LYS A 315 -16.64 0.92 8.19
N LEU A 316 -17.55 1.69 7.58
CA LEU A 316 -18.48 2.55 8.31
C LEU A 316 -19.34 1.75 9.28
N PHE A 317 -20.00 0.69 8.82
CA PHE A 317 -20.90 -0.11 9.65
C PHE A 317 -20.15 -0.99 10.66
N LEU A 318 -18.90 -1.39 10.39
CA LEU A 318 -18.02 -1.96 11.40
C LEU A 318 -17.75 -0.96 12.53
N GLY A 319 -17.45 0.29 12.18
CA GLY A 319 -17.17 1.36 13.16
C GLY A 319 -18.38 1.72 14.02
N GLN A 320 -19.58 1.54 13.48
CA GLN A 320 -20.85 1.75 14.19
C GLN A 320 -21.38 0.51 14.91
N GLY A 321 -20.75 -0.67 14.72
CA GLY A 321 -21.23 -1.94 15.29
C GLY A 321 -22.49 -2.49 14.62
N LEU A 322 -22.84 -2.05 13.41
CA LEU A 322 -24.05 -2.42 12.66
C LEU A 322 -23.76 -3.24 11.38
N VAL A 323 -22.53 -3.75 11.20
CA VAL A 323 -22.13 -4.47 9.98
C VAL A 323 -22.98 -5.73 9.73
N LYS A 324 -23.43 -6.36 10.81
CA LYS A 324 -24.22 -7.59 10.78
C LYS A 324 -25.59 -7.30 10.16
N GLU A 325 -26.24 -6.26 10.64
CA GLU A 325 -27.53 -5.76 10.16
C GLU A 325 -27.42 -5.30 8.71
N PHE A 326 -26.36 -4.57 8.36
CA PHE A 326 -26.08 -4.15 6.99
C PHE A 326 -25.94 -5.32 6.01
N LEU A 327 -25.14 -6.33 6.37
CA LEU A 327 -24.98 -7.52 5.52
C LEU A 327 -26.28 -8.32 5.41
N ASP A 328 -27.10 -8.40 6.46
CA ASP A 328 -28.42 -9.06 6.41
C ASP A 328 -29.37 -8.37 5.41
N VAL A 329 -29.35 -7.04 5.33
CA VAL A 329 -30.11 -6.28 4.30
C VAL A 329 -29.61 -6.64 2.90
N LEU A 330 -28.30 -6.64 2.66
CA LEU A 330 -27.74 -7.00 1.35
C LEU A 330 -28.04 -8.45 0.96
N PHE A 331 -28.04 -9.38 1.91
CA PHE A 331 -28.40 -10.77 1.65
C PHE A 331 -29.86 -10.90 1.21
N LYS A 332 -30.79 -10.18 1.84
CA LYS A 332 -32.21 -10.16 1.42
C LYS A 332 -32.35 -9.63 0.00
N LEU A 333 -31.72 -8.49 -0.29
CA LEU A 333 -31.77 -7.88 -1.62
C LEU A 333 -31.20 -8.80 -2.72
N GLU A 334 -30.10 -9.52 -2.44
CA GLU A 334 -29.56 -10.49 -3.40
C GLU A 334 -30.49 -11.70 -3.57
N LEU A 335 -31.07 -12.22 -2.48
CA LEU A 335 -31.99 -13.35 -2.51
C LEU A 335 -33.26 -13.03 -3.28
N GLU A 336 -33.82 -11.83 -3.10
CA GLU A 336 -35.00 -11.34 -3.85
C GLU A 336 -34.72 -11.24 -5.36
N LYS A 337 -33.49 -10.90 -5.75
CA LYS A 337 -33.07 -10.81 -7.16
C LYS A 337 -32.73 -12.17 -7.78
N THR A 338 -32.48 -13.20 -6.97
CA THR A 338 -31.98 -14.49 -7.45
C THR A 338 -33.13 -15.39 -7.88
N THR A 339 -33.22 -15.68 -9.19
CA THR A 339 -34.22 -16.61 -9.74
C THR A 339 -33.76 -18.07 -9.71
N GLU A 340 -32.45 -18.33 -9.84
CA GLU A 340 -31.87 -19.68 -9.84
C GLU A 340 -30.96 -19.91 -8.62
N PRO A 341 -31.29 -20.87 -7.71
CA PRO A 341 -30.52 -21.12 -6.49
C PRO A 341 -29.05 -21.46 -6.72
N ASN A 342 -28.73 -22.10 -7.86
CA ASN A 342 -27.37 -22.48 -8.22
C ASN A 342 -26.49 -21.29 -8.66
N THR A 343 -27.07 -20.11 -8.89
CA THR A 343 -26.35 -18.88 -9.27
C THR A 343 -26.14 -17.92 -8.09
N LEU A 344 -26.66 -18.27 -6.92
CA LEU A 344 -26.66 -17.44 -5.73
C LEU A 344 -25.23 -17.00 -5.35
N PHE A 345 -25.05 -15.68 -5.20
CA PHE A 345 -23.75 -15.05 -4.95
C PHE A 345 -22.66 -15.47 -5.96
N ARG A 346 -22.95 -15.73 -7.23
CA ARG A 346 -21.93 -15.87 -8.30
C ARG A 346 -21.73 -14.58 -9.09
N SER A 347 -22.69 -13.66 -9.01
CA SER A 347 -22.68 -12.33 -9.62
C SER A 347 -21.63 -11.41 -8.96
N ASN A 348 -21.22 -10.36 -9.68
CA ASN A 348 -20.46 -9.25 -9.11
C ASN A 348 -21.45 -8.23 -8.50
N SER A 349 -21.96 -8.51 -7.31
CA SER A 349 -22.95 -7.69 -6.60
C SER A 349 -22.39 -6.95 -5.39
N LEU A 350 -23.10 -5.92 -4.88
CA LEU A 350 -22.67 -5.20 -3.68
C LEU A 350 -22.64 -6.14 -2.46
N ALA A 351 -23.56 -7.11 -2.38
CA ALA A 351 -23.56 -8.14 -1.34
C ALA A 351 -22.28 -8.98 -1.41
N SER A 352 -21.92 -9.47 -2.60
CA SER A 352 -20.72 -10.30 -2.77
C SER A 352 -19.43 -9.52 -2.41
N LYS A 353 -19.35 -8.26 -2.83
CA LYS A 353 -18.19 -7.38 -2.60
C LYS A 353 -18.08 -6.93 -1.15
N SER A 354 -19.21 -6.65 -0.50
CA SER A 354 -19.25 -6.30 0.93
C SER A 354 -18.83 -7.48 1.79
N MET A 355 -19.28 -8.70 1.47
CA MET A 355 -18.85 -9.89 2.20
C MET A 355 -17.35 -10.20 2.01
N GLU A 356 -16.81 -10.02 0.80
CA GLU A 356 -15.36 -10.12 0.53
C GLU A 356 -14.55 -9.10 1.36
N SER A 357 -15.00 -7.84 1.39
CA SER A 357 -14.39 -6.79 2.21
C SER A 357 -14.44 -7.12 3.70
N PHE A 358 -15.62 -7.52 4.20
CA PHE A 358 -15.83 -7.89 5.60
C PHE A 358 -14.90 -9.02 6.05
N LEU A 359 -14.80 -10.09 5.27
CA LEU A 359 -13.90 -11.21 5.60
C LEU A 359 -12.42 -10.80 5.60
N LYS A 360 -12.02 -9.88 4.72
CA LYS A 360 -10.66 -9.36 4.69
C LYS A 360 -10.35 -8.49 5.92
N VAL A 361 -11.29 -7.67 6.37
CA VAL A 361 -11.11 -6.81 7.56
C VAL A 361 -11.19 -7.61 8.86
N ALA A 362 -12.22 -8.45 9.03
CA ALA A 362 -12.47 -9.17 10.28
C ALA A 362 -11.72 -10.52 10.39
N GLY A 363 -11.32 -11.11 9.26
CA GLY A 363 -10.86 -12.51 9.19
C GLY A 363 -9.37 -12.70 8.93
N MET A 364 -8.58 -11.64 8.71
CA MET A 364 -7.19 -11.78 8.25
C MET A 364 -6.31 -12.55 9.26
N GLN A 365 -6.41 -12.22 10.55
CA GLN A 365 -5.64 -12.92 11.59
C GLN A 365 -6.04 -14.40 11.72
N TYR A 366 -7.35 -14.66 11.60
CA TYR A 366 -7.88 -16.02 11.55
C TYR A 366 -7.30 -16.80 10.36
N LEU A 367 -7.24 -16.17 9.19
CA LEU A 367 -6.67 -16.74 7.98
C LEU A 367 -5.17 -17.04 8.13
N HIS A 368 -4.41 -16.15 8.77
CA HIS A 368 -2.98 -16.34 9.05
C HIS A 368 -2.73 -17.53 9.97
N ARG A 369 -3.52 -17.65 11.04
CA ARG A 369 -3.44 -18.80 11.96
C ARG A 369 -3.84 -20.11 11.28
N LEU A 370 -4.82 -20.06 10.39
CA LEU A 370 -5.33 -21.23 9.65
C LEU A 370 -4.36 -21.73 8.58
N LEU A 371 -3.87 -20.83 7.71
CA LEU A 371 -3.11 -21.19 6.50
C LEU A 371 -1.60 -21.09 6.69
N GLY A 372 -1.10 -20.31 7.65
CA GLY A 372 0.32 -20.08 7.86
C GLY A 372 1.16 -21.37 7.92
N PRO A 373 0.81 -22.37 8.75
CA PRO A 373 1.58 -23.61 8.87
C PRO A 373 1.71 -24.39 7.56
N ILE A 374 0.60 -24.61 6.86
CA ILE A 374 0.60 -25.41 5.61
C ILE A 374 1.31 -24.69 4.47
N ILE A 375 1.13 -23.37 4.36
CA ILE A 375 1.81 -22.56 3.35
C ILE A 375 3.32 -22.55 3.61
N ASN A 376 3.75 -22.40 4.86
CA ASN A 376 5.18 -22.44 5.20
C ASN A 376 5.81 -23.78 4.82
N ARG A 377 5.14 -24.89 5.15
CA ARG A 377 5.58 -26.24 4.78
C ARG A 377 5.75 -26.40 3.26
N ILE A 378 4.79 -25.94 2.46
CA ILE A 378 4.85 -26.03 0.99
C ILE A 378 6.04 -25.23 0.43
N PHE A 379 6.29 -24.03 0.96
CA PHE A 379 7.41 -23.18 0.55
C PHE A 379 8.78 -23.72 0.99
N GLU A 380 8.84 -24.46 2.10
CA GLU A 380 10.07 -25.08 2.60
C GLU A 380 10.40 -26.37 1.86
N GLU A 381 9.39 -27.23 1.60
CA GLU A 381 9.60 -28.52 0.95
C GLU A 381 9.90 -28.39 -0.55
N LYS A 382 9.32 -27.40 -1.26
CA LYS A 382 9.50 -27.13 -2.70
C LYS A 382 9.43 -28.39 -3.61
N LYS A 383 8.59 -29.36 -3.23
CA LYS A 383 8.42 -30.61 -3.96
C LYS A 383 7.66 -30.37 -5.26
N TYR A 384 8.01 -31.12 -6.30
CA TYR A 384 7.31 -31.09 -7.57
C TYR A 384 5.99 -31.87 -7.46
N VAL A 385 4.88 -31.24 -7.83
CA VAL A 385 3.54 -31.83 -7.83
C VAL A 385 2.89 -31.54 -9.17
N GLU A 386 2.67 -32.58 -9.96
CA GLU A 386 1.89 -32.51 -11.19
C GLU A 386 0.98 -33.74 -11.30
N LEU A 387 -0.27 -33.51 -11.66
CA LEU A 387 -1.30 -34.53 -11.81
C LEU A 387 -1.74 -34.71 -13.26
N ASP A 388 -1.54 -33.70 -14.11
CA ASP A 388 -1.88 -33.72 -15.52
C ASP A 388 -0.78 -34.45 -16.32
N PRO A 389 -1.08 -35.64 -16.88
CA PRO A 389 -0.14 -36.42 -17.71
C PRO A 389 0.56 -35.58 -18.79
N SER A 390 -0.16 -34.64 -19.39
CA SER A 390 0.35 -33.82 -20.50
C SER A 390 1.39 -32.78 -20.08
N LYS A 391 1.54 -32.53 -18.78
CA LYS A 391 2.42 -31.50 -18.20
C LYS A 391 3.54 -32.07 -17.34
N VAL A 392 3.64 -33.40 -17.24
CA VAL A 392 4.69 -34.05 -16.46
C VAL A 392 6.03 -33.89 -17.16
N GLU A 393 6.99 -33.25 -16.49
CA GLU A 393 8.36 -33.12 -16.95
C GLU A 393 9.17 -34.36 -16.52
N LEU A 394 9.52 -35.23 -17.48
CA LEU A 394 10.44 -36.33 -17.24
C LEU A 394 11.88 -35.79 -17.25
N LYS A 395 12.63 -35.99 -16.17
CA LYS A 395 14.07 -35.67 -16.17
C LYS A 395 14.78 -36.61 -17.12
N GLU A 396 15.31 -36.08 -18.23
CA GLU A 396 16.28 -36.81 -19.04
C GLU A 396 17.54 -37.09 -18.20
N ALA A 397 18.02 -38.33 -18.27
CA ALA A 397 19.20 -38.76 -17.55
C ALA A 397 20.45 -38.05 -18.10
N GLY A 398 20.80 -36.89 -17.53
CA GLY A 398 22.15 -36.37 -17.63
C GLY A 398 23.13 -37.38 -17.04
N CYS A 399 24.30 -37.52 -17.67
CA CYS A 399 25.33 -38.54 -17.43
C CYS A 399 25.89 -38.62 -15.99
N ALA A 400 25.07 -39.07 -15.04
CA ALA A 400 25.48 -39.49 -13.71
C ALA A 400 24.60 -40.69 -13.32
N GLY A 401 25.19 -41.89 -13.42
CA GLY A 401 24.53 -43.15 -13.11
C GLY A 401 24.01 -43.23 -11.66
N LEU A 402 23.07 -44.16 -11.46
CA LEU A 402 22.48 -44.65 -10.19
C LEU A 402 21.14 -44.07 -9.71
N HIS A 403 20.43 -43.22 -10.44
CA HIS A 403 19.03 -42.91 -10.09
C HIS A 403 18.04 -43.66 -10.99
N ARG A 404 17.14 -44.43 -10.34
CA ARG A 404 16.06 -45.20 -10.97
C ARG A 404 15.25 -44.24 -11.86
N GLN A 405 15.04 -44.59 -13.14
CA GLN A 405 14.13 -43.82 -14.00
C GLN A 405 12.74 -43.83 -13.34
N GLN A 406 12.27 -42.66 -12.93
CA GLN A 406 10.90 -42.51 -12.44
C GLN A 406 9.97 -42.53 -13.65
N THR A 407 8.99 -43.43 -13.64
CA THR A 407 7.95 -43.44 -14.66
C THR A 407 6.97 -42.28 -14.42
N GLU A 408 6.26 -41.86 -15.46
CA GLU A 408 5.18 -40.87 -15.34
C GLU A 408 4.15 -41.27 -14.26
N SER A 409 3.79 -42.56 -14.22
CA SER A 409 2.89 -43.11 -13.20
C SER A 409 3.44 -42.98 -11.78
N ASP A 410 4.76 -43.15 -11.57
CA ASP A 410 5.37 -42.99 -10.25
C ASP A 410 5.29 -41.53 -9.78
N ILE A 411 5.52 -40.57 -10.69
CA ILE A 411 5.45 -39.13 -10.40
C ILE A 411 4.02 -38.73 -10.05
N ILE A 412 3.02 -39.17 -10.83
CA ILE A 412 1.61 -38.88 -10.56
C ILE A 412 1.18 -39.50 -9.22
N GLN A 413 1.57 -40.74 -8.93
CA GLN A 413 1.24 -41.39 -7.66
C GLN A 413 1.88 -40.68 -6.46
N GLN A 414 3.15 -40.29 -6.56
CA GLN A 414 3.85 -39.51 -5.53
C GLN A 414 3.20 -38.13 -5.34
N SER A 415 2.90 -37.43 -6.44
CA SER A 415 2.25 -36.13 -6.45
C SER A 415 0.86 -36.19 -5.82
N SER A 416 0.08 -37.22 -6.14
CA SER A 416 -1.25 -37.46 -5.56
C SER A 416 -1.16 -37.70 -4.05
N SER A 417 -0.26 -38.57 -3.60
CA SER A 417 -0.07 -38.84 -2.16
C SER A 417 0.35 -37.59 -1.38
N LEU A 418 1.25 -36.79 -1.95
CA LEU A 418 1.71 -35.56 -1.32
C LEU A 418 0.59 -34.51 -1.23
N LEU A 419 -0.15 -34.31 -2.32
CA LEU A 419 -1.27 -33.37 -2.35
C LEU A 419 -2.41 -33.80 -1.42
N GLN A 420 -2.69 -35.10 -1.33
CA GLN A 420 -3.62 -35.65 -0.34
C GLN A 420 -3.16 -35.35 1.09
N SER A 421 -1.86 -35.50 1.39
CA SER A 421 -1.31 -35.14 2.70
C SER A 421 -1.55 -33.67 3.05
N TYR A 422 -1.24 -32.74 2.13
CA TYR A 422 -1.47 -31.31 2.35
C TYR A 422 -2.96 -30.98 2.51
N LEU A 423 -3.82 -31.60 1.69
CA LEU A 423 -5.26 -31.40 1.74
C LEU A 423 -5.86 -31.91 3.05
N SER A 424 -5.50 -33.11 3.51
CA SER A 424 -5.99 -33.68 4.75
C SER A 424 -5.56 -32.87 5.99
N GLU A 425 -4.32 -32.38 6.00
CA GLU A 425 -3.83 -31.48 7.06
C GLU A 425 -4.64 -30.18 7.08
N LEU A 426 -4.79 -29.53 5.92
CA LEU A 426 -5.56 -28.30 5.79
C LEU A 426 -7.02 -28.46 6.23
N LEU A 427 -7.70 -29.53 5.80
CA LEU A 427 -9.09 -29.80 6.20
C LEU A 427 -9.22 -30.05 7.70
N THR A 428 -8.22 -30.70 8.31
CA THR A 428 -8.17 -30.88 9.76
C THR A 428 -7.99 -29.54 10.48
N SER A 429 -7.12 -28.66 9.98
CA SER A 429 -6.95 -27.31 10.50
C SER A 429 -8.23 -26.47 10.38
N ILE A 430 -8.96 -26.58 9.25
CA ILE A 430 -10.27 -25.94 9.05
C ILE A 430 -11.28 -26.47 10.08
N LEU A 431 -11.36 -27.79 10.29
CA LEU A 431 -12.27 -28.35 11.29
C LEU A 431 -12.00 -27.83 12.71
N GLN A 432 -10.73 -27.72 13.09
CA GLN A 432 -10.32 -27.23 14.41
C GLN A 432 -10.50 -25.71 14.56
N SER A 433 -10.51 -24.98 13.45
CA SER A 433 -10.59 -23.53 13.44
C SER A 433 -11.94 -22.97 13.87
N ALA A 434 -12.98 -23.79 13.92
CA ALA A 434 -14.28 -23.40 14.46
C ALA A 434 -14.19 -22.84 15.89
N SER A 435 -13.23 -23.31 16.69
CA SER A 435 -13.03 -22.89 18.09
C SER A 435 -12.43 -21.49 18.26
N TYR A 436 -11.73 -20.97 17.25
CA TYR A 436 -11.07 -19.67 17.31
C TYR A 436 -11.50 -18.73 16.17
N CYS A 437 -12.55 -19.09 15.43
CA CYS A 437 -13.14 -18.23 14.41
C CYS A 437 -13.76 -16.99 15.10
N PRO A 438 -13.51 -15.77 14.60
CA PRO A 438 -14.10 -14.56 15.17
C PRO A 438 -15.63 -14.64 15.27
N LEU A 439 -16.22 -14.32 16.43
CA LEU A 439 -17.68 -14.45 16.62
C LEU A 439 -18.47 -13.62 15.61
N LEU A 440 -17.99 -12.44 15.25
CA LEU A 440 -18.66 -11.59 14.26
C LEU A 440 -18.78 -12.30 12.90
N ILE A 441 -17.75 -13.05 12.49
CA ILE A 441 -17.79 -13.88 11.27
C ILE A 441 -18.79 -15.03 11.44
N CYS A 442 -18.78 -15.71 12.59
CA CYS A 442 -19.73 -16.79 12.89
C CYS A 442 -21.19 -16.31 12.83
N GLN A 443 -21.48 -15.14 13.40
CA GLN A 443 -22.82 -14.54 13.42
C GLN A 443 -23.32 -14.16 12.03
N VAL A 444 -22.46 -13.55 11.20
CA VAL A 444 -22.81 -13.19 9.82
C VAL A 444 -23.06 -14.44 8.98
N PHE A 445 -22.21 -15.46 9.10
CA PHE A 445 -22.45 -16.73 8.41
C PHE A 445 -23.68 -17.48 8.91
N HIS A 446 -23.99 -17.39 10.20
CA HIS A 446 -25.22 -17.94 10.76
C HIS A 446 -26.45 -17.29 10.12
N GLN A 447 -26.48 -15.95 10.04
CA GLN A 447 -27.57 -15.24 9.37
C GLN A 447 -27.69 -15.61 7.90
N LEU A 448 -26.59 -15.60 7.15
CA LEU A 448 -26.58 -16.01 5.75
C LEU A 448 -27.16 -17.43 5.59
N TYR A 449 -26.72 -18.37 6.44
CA TYR A 449 -27.18 -19.74 6.40
C TYR A 449 -28.69 -19.87 6.65
N LEU A 450 -29.23 -19.13 7.64
CA LEU A 450 -30.67 -19.12 7.92
C LEU A 450 -31.48 -18.47 6.80
N ARG A 451 -31.06 -17.30 6.29
CA ARG A 451 -31.78 -16.59 5.21
C ARG A 451 -31.91 -17.43 3.95
N VAL A 452 -30.84 -18.13 3.57
CA VAL A 452 -30.86 -19.03 2.41
C VAL A 452 -31.76 -20.24 2.67
N GLN A 453 -31.78 -20.77 3.90
CA GLN A 453 -32.67 -21.87 4.27
C GLN A 453 -34.15 -21.46 4.27
N GLU A 454 -34.48 -20.24 4.70
CA GLU A 454 -35.83 -19.69 4.67
C GLU A 454 -36.32 -19.44 3.24
N CYS A 455 -35.45 -18.92 2.38
CA CYS A 455 -35.78 -18.58 0.99
C CYS A 455 -35.95 -19.83 0.11
N PHE A 456 -35.14 -20.88 0.35
CA PHE A 456 -35.18 -22.14 -0.41
C PHE A 456 -35.41 -23.36 0.51
N PRO A 457 -36.65 -23.59 0.97
CA PRO A 457 -36.96 -24.64 1.93
C PRO A 457 -37.00 -26.06 1.31
N ASP A 458 -37.09 -26.17 -0.01
CA ASP A 458 -37.27 -27.46 -0.69
C ASP A 458 -36.07 -28.41 -0.48
N PRO A 459 -36.32 -29.73 -0.34
CA PRO A 459 -35.28 -30.72 -0.06
C PRO A 459 -34.22 -30.81 -1.15
N GLU A 460 -34.56 -30.48 -2.40
CA GLU A 460 -33.64 -30.41 -3.54
C GLU A 460 -32.55 -29.35 -3.33
N TYR A 461 -32.88 -28.25 -2.66
CA TYR A 461 -31.98 -27.10 -2.44
C TYR A 461 -31.30 -27.12 -1.06
N ARG A 462 -31.39 -28.22 -0.30
CA ARG A 462 -30.78 -28.34 1.04
C ARG A 462 -29.26 -28.10 1.04
N LYS A 463 -28.58 -28.31 -0.09
CA LYS A 463 -27.15 -28.04 -0.26
C LYS A 463 -26.84 -26.55 -0.46
N VAL A 464 -27.78 -25.75 -0.94
CA VAL A 464 -27.58 -24.35 -1.33
C VAL A 464 -27.14 -23.48 -0.15
N LYS A 465 -27.68 -23.69 1.06
CA LYS A 465 -27.24 -23.01 2.28
C LYS A 465 -25.76 -23.27 2.64
N PHE A 466 -25.26 -24.47 2.37
CA PHE A 466 -23.84 -24.79 2.55
C PHE A 466 -22.99 -24.17 1.43
N ILE A 467 -23.50 -24.19 0.19
CA ILE A 467 -22.85 -23.55 -0.97
C ILE A 467 -22.73 -22.03 -0.75
N ALA A 468 -23.74 -21.37 -0.20
CA ALA A 468 -23.70 -19.94 0.10
C ALA A 468 -22.55 -19.58 1.05
N VAL A 469 -22.40 -20.30 2.17
CA VAL A 469 -21.31 -20.09 3.13
C VAL A 469 -19.94 -20.39 2.51
N THR A 470 -19.82 -21.50 1.80
CA THR A 470 -18.54 -21.91 1.17
C THR A 470 -18.15 -21.06 -0.03
N SER A 471 -19.10 -20.43 -0.72
CA SER A 471 -18.83 -19.46 -1.78
C SER A 471 -18.01 -18.26 -1.27
N PHE A 472 -18.22 -17.87 -0.01
CA PHE A 472 -17.45 -16.81 0.62
C PHE A 472 -16.20 -17.36 1.32
N LEU A 473 -16.36 -18.39 2.15
CA LEU A 473 -15.26 -18.92 2.94
C LEU A 473 -14.19 -19.62 2.09
N CYS A 474 -14.58 -20.55 1.23
CA CYS A 474 -13.65 -21.36 0.45
C CYS A 474 -13.26 -20.67 -0.85
N LEU A 475 -14.24 -20.23 -1.64
CA LEU A 475 -13.99 -19.73 -3.00
C LEU A 475 -13.43 -18.30 -3.03
N ARG A 476 -13.84 -17.42 -2.09
CA ARG A 476 -13.45 -15.99 -2.07
C ARG A 476 -12.43 -15.61 -1.00
N PHE A 477 -12.20 -16.47 -0.01
CA PHE A 477 -11.30 -16.16 1.10
C PHE A 477 -10.13 -17.14 1.21
N ILE A 478 -10.38 -18.41 1.51
CA ILE A 478 -9.32 -19.42 1.71
C ILE A 478 -8.58 -19.74 0.40
N SER A 479 -9.28 -20.08 -0.69
CA SER A 479 -8.61 -20.52 -1.93
C SER A 479 -7.80 -19.41 -2.60
N PRO A 480 -8.29 -18.16 -2.69
CA PRO A 480 -7.47 -17.05 -3.18
C PRO A 480 -6.21 -16.82 -2.32
N ALA A 481 -6.30 -17.01 -1.01
CA ALA A 481 -5.15 -16.91 -0.10
C ALA A 481 -4.14 -18.05 -0.28
N ILE A 482 -4.59 -19.26 -0.63
CA ILE A 482 -3.70 -20.37 -0.99
C ILE A 482 -3.02 -20.10 -2.33
N MET A 483 -3.75 -19.63 -3.35
CA MET A 483 -3.20 -19.37 -4.68
C MET A 483 -2.17 -18.24 -4.67
N SER A 484 -2.44 -17.17 -3.91
CA SER A 484 -1.59 -15.98 -3.86
C SER A 484 -1.26 -15.59 -2.41
N PRO A 485 -0.43 -16.38 -1.69
CA PRO A 485 -0.17 -16.16 -0.26
C PRO A 485 0.43 -14.78 0.03
N LYS A 486 1.20 -14.22 -0.90
CA LYS A 486 1.77 -12.87 -0.77
C LYS A 486 0.70 -11.79 -0.65
N LEU A 487 -0.35 -11.84 -1.47
CA LEU A 487 -1.43 -10.82 -1.48
C LEU A 487 -2.25 -10.82 -0.18
N PHE A 488 -2.19 -11.91 0.58
CA PHE A 488 -2.81 -12.06 1.90
C PHE A 488 -1.80 -11.92 3.04
N HIS A 489 -0.58 -11.46 2.78
CA HIS A 489 0.50 -11.29 3.76
C HIS A 489 0.93 -12.57 4.49
N LEU A 490 0.64 -13.75 3.92
CA LEU A 490 1.09 -15.03 4.46
C LEU A 490 2.57 -15.30 4.16
N ARG A 491 3.12 -14.64 3.12
CA ARG A 491 4.52 -14.76 2.67
C ARG A 491 5.03 -13.42 2.14
N GLU A 492 6.33 -13.18 2.28
CA GLU A 492 6.98 -11.96 1.78
C GLU A 492 7.23 -11.97 0.26
N LYS A 493 7.44 -13.17 -0.32
CA LYS A 493 7.76 -13.37 -1.74
C LYS A 493 6.66 -14.18 -2.43
N HIS A 494 6.48 -13.96 -3.74
CA HIS A 494 5.65 -14.83 -4.58
C HIS A 494 6.24 -16.24 -4.63
N ALA A 495 5.37 -17.22 -4.85
CA ALA A 495 5.79 -18.60 -5.06
C ALA A 495 6.56 -18.73 -6.39
N ASP A 496 7.64 -19.52 -6.40
CA ASP A 496 8.27 -19.92 -7.66
C ASP A 496 7.32 -20.81 -8.49
N ALA A 497 7.60 -21.03 -9.77
CA ALA A 497 6.68 -21.73 -10.68
C ALA A 497 6.21 -23.10 -10.16
N ARG A 498 7.11 -23.86 -9.52
CA ARG A 498 6.80 -25.19 -8.95
C ARG A 498 5.91 -25.09 -7.72
N THR A 499 6.22 -24.16 -6.81
CA THR A 499 5.43 -23.92 -5.60
C THR A 499 4.06 -23.37 -5.97
N SER A 500 3.99 -22.44 -6.93
CA SER A 500 2.75 -21.86 -7.46
C SER A 500 1.84 -22.94 -8.05
N ARG A 501 2.40 -23.90 -8.81
CA ARG A 501 1.63 -25.03 -9.34
C ARG A 501 1.04 -25.91 -8.23
N THR A 502 1.81 -26.19 -7.19
CA THR A 502 1.34 -26.98 -6.02
C THR A 502 0.20 -26.27 -5.30
N LEU A 503 0.37 -24.96 -5.03
CA LEU A 503 -0.66 -24.12 -4.40
C LEU A 503 -1.94 -24.04 -5.24
N LEU A 504 -1.81 -23.92 -6.56
CA LEU A 504 -2.95 -23.91 -7.49
C LEU A 504 -3.74 -25.22 -7.42
N LEU A 505 -3.06 -26.37 -7.43
CA LEU A 505 -3.71 -27.69 -7.33
C LEU A 505 -4.41 -27.86 -5.97
N LEU A 506 -3.78 -27.43 -4.88
CA LEU A 506 -4.37 -27.46 -3.54
C LEU A 506 -5.61 -26.55 -3.45
N ALA A 507 -5.50 -25.31 -3.90
CA ALA A 507 -6.62 -24.36 -3.94
C ALA A 507 -7.79 -24.92 -4.76
N LYS A 508 -7.49 -25.56 -5.90
CA LYS A 508 -8.52 -26.18 -6.73
C LYS A 508 -9.23 -27.34 -6.06
N ALA A 509 -8.51 -28.18 -5.31
CA ALA A 509 -9.12 -29.23 -4.51
C ALA A 509 -10.06 -28.65 -3.44
N VAL A 510 -9.64 -27.58 -2.75
CA VAL A 510 -10.47 -26.86 -1.77
C VAL A 510 -11.71 -26.21 -2.42
N GLN A 511 -11.56 -25.56 -3.57
CA GLN A 511 -12.69 -25.01 -4.34
C GLN A 511 -13.69 -26.09 -4.74
N THR A 512 -13.20 -27.26 -5.16
CA THR A 512 -14.03 -28.40 -5.54
C THR A 512 -14.84 -28.91 -4.35
N ILE A 513 -14.21 -29.04 -3.18
CA ILE A 513 -14.89 -29.38 -1.93
C ILE A 513 -15.94 -28.32 -1.57
N GLY A 514 -15.60 -27.04 -1.71
CA GLY A 514 -16.49 -25.90 -1.46
C GLY A 514 -17.73 -25.88 -2.37
N ASN A 515 -17.63 -26.38 -3.60
CA ASN A 515 -18.78 -26.48 -4.50
C ASN A 515 -19.82 -27.55 -4.07
N MET A 516 -19.51 -28.37 -3.06
CA MET A 516 -20.42 -29.39 -2.50
C MET A 516 -20.90 -30.43 -3.53
N ASP A 517 -20.15 -30.62 -4.62
CA ASP A 517 -20.43 -31.56 -5.69
C ASP A 517 -19.33 -32.63 -5.79
N THR A 518 -19.75 -33.89 -5.90
CA THR A 518 -18.87 -35.05 -6.00
C THR A 518 -18.66 -35.51 -7.44
N LEU A 519 -19.55 -35.17 -8.39
CA LEU A 519 -19.56 -35.77 -9.72
C LEU A 519 -19.07 -34.82 -10.83
N ALA A 520 -19.24 -33.50 -10.68
CA ALA A 520 -18.90 -32.53 -11.72
C ALA A 520 -17.39 -32.33 -11.95
N CYS A 521 -16.52 -32.67 -11.00
CA CYS A 521 -15.06 -32.48 -11.13
C CYS A 521 -14.44 -33.47 -12.12
N CYS A 522 -14.84 -34.75 -12.04
CA CYS A 522 -14.24 -35.83 -12.81
C CYS A 522 -14.54 -35.77 -14.32
N SER A 523 -15.61 -35.08 -14.73
CA SER A 523 -16.03 -34.95 -16.14
C SER A 523 -15.29 -33.85 -16.91
N LYS A 524 -14.81 -32.80 -16.22
CA LYS A 524 -14.04 -31.71 -16.85
C LYS A 524 -12.54 -31.93 -16.76
N GLU A 525 -12.06 -32.59 -15.71
CA GLU A 525 -10.64 -32.80 -15.44
C GLU A 525 -10.35 -34.23 -14.95
N PRO A 526 -10.16 -35.17 -15.89
CA PRO A 526 -10.04 -36.60 -15.57
C PRO A 526 -8.86 -36.93 -14.64
N TRP A 527 -7.83 -36.09 -14.63
CA TRP A 527 -6.63 -36.27 -13.80
C TRP A 527 -6.87 -35.99 -12.30
N MET A 528 -7.95 -35.30 -11.93
CA MET A 528 -8.32 -35.05 -10.52
C MET A 528 -8.98 -36.27 -9.85
N VAL A 529 -9.32 -37.32 -10.60
CA VAL A 529 -10.00 -38.53 -10.08
C VAL A 529 -9.23 -39.17 -8.93
N CYS A 530 -7.90 -39.09 -8.92
CA CYS A 530 -7.07 -39.62 -7.83
C CYS A 530 -7.32 -38.97 -6.46
N LEU A 531 -7.95 -37.79 -6.41
CA LEU A 531 -8.30 -37.08 -5.18
C LEU A 531 -9.76 -37.28 -4.75
N GLN A 532 -10.56 -38.04 -5.51
CA GLN A 532 -12.01 -38.16 -5.32
C GLN A 532 -12.39 -38.59 -3.89
N SER A 533 -11.68 -39.56 -3.32
CA SER A 533 -11.92 -40.04 -1.96
C SER A 533 -11.68 -38.95 -0.91
N ALA A 534 -10.58 -38.20 -1.05
CA ALA A 534 -10.23 -37.08 -0.18
C ALA A 534 -11.23 -35.93 -0.32
N ILE A 535 -11.70 -35.64 -1.53
CA ILE A 535 -12.74 -34.63 -1.79
C ILE A 535 -14.05 -35.02 -1.11
N GLN A 536 -14.48 -36.27 -1.23
CA GLN A 536 -15.70 -36.75 -0.59
C GLN A 536 -15.63 -36.67 0.94
N GLN A 537 -14.48 -37.04 1.52
CA GLN A 537 -14.24 -36.87 2.97
C GLN A 537 -14.25 -35.39 3.35
N GLY A 538 -13.60 -34.53 2.56
CA GLY A 538 -13.55 -33.08 2.78
C GLY A 538 -14.92 -32.42 2.74
N ILE A 539 -15.84 -32.85 1.86
CA ILE A 539 -17.22 -32.34 1.80
C ILE A 539 -17.96 -32.64 3.11
N THR A 540 -17.80 -33.84 3.66
CA THR A 540 -18.42 -34.21 4.95
C THR A 540 -17.85 -33.37 6.09
N GLN A 541 -16.52 -33.27 6.17
CA GLN A 541 -15.84 -32.47 7.19
C GLN A 541 -16.23 -30.99 7.11
N LEU A 542 -16.36 -30.43 5.90
CA LEU A 542 -16.72 -29.03 5.72
C LEU A 542 -18.18 -28.75 6.12
N LYS A 543 -19.10 -29.71 5.90
CA LYS A 543 -20.48 -29.61 6.41
C LYS A 543 -20.53 -29.63 7.94
N ASP A 544 -19.75 -30.50 8.57
CA ASP A 544 -19.65 -30.55 10.03
C ASP A 544 -19.07 -29.25 10.58
N PHE A 545 -18.03 -28.72 9.94
CA PHE A 545 -17.44 -27.43 10.27
C PHE A 545 -18.47 -26.29 10.17
N ILE A 546 -19.18 -26.18 9.05
CA ILE A 546 -20.19 -25.12 8.85
C ILE A 546 -21.29 -25.23 9.91
N THR A 547 -21.73 -26.45 10.20
CA THR A 547 -22.77 -26.68 11.23
C THR A 547 -22.28 -26.23 12.60
N LYS A 548 -21.02 -26.50 12.96
CA LYS A 548 -20.42 -25.99 14.20
C LYS A 548 -20.31 -24.46 14.19
N LEU A 549 -19.81 -23.89 13.10
CA LEU A 549 -19.60 -22.44 12.94
C LEU A 549 -20.90 -21.65 13.06
N VAL A 550 -21.97 -22.15 12.45
CA VAL A 550 -23.31 -21.54 12.50
C VAL A 550 -23.95 -21.68 13.89
N ASN A 551 -23.58 -22.69 14.69
CA ASN A 551 -24.18 -22.91 16.01
C ASN A 551 -23.38 -22.32 17.19
N CYS A 552 -22.33 -21.53 16.93
CA CYS A 552 -21.55 -20.86 17.97
C CYS A 552 -22.37 -19.74 18.66
N HIS A 553 -23.03 -20.07 19.78
CA HIS A 553 -23.77 -19.12 20.63
C HIS A 553 -23.32 -19.24 22.09
N GLU A 554 -22.33 -18.45 22.51
CA GLU A 554 -21.97 -18.30 23.93
C GLU A 554 -21.93 -16.80 24.28
N PRO A 555 -22.81 -16.30 25.18
CA PRO A 555 -22.79 -14.91 25.64
C PRO A 555 -21.67 -14.60 26.64
N GLU A 556 -21.06 -15.59 27.30
CA GLU A 556 -19.91 -15.39 28.20
C GLU A 556 -18.60 -15.13 27.42
N ASP A 557 -18.49 -15.68 26.21
CA ASP A 557 -17.41 -15.37 25.26
C ASP A 557 -17.52 -13.96 24.68
N LEU A 558 -18.66 -13.28 24.81
CA LEU A 558 -18.80 -11.90 24.35
C LEU A 558 -17.96 -10.94 25.20
N GLU A 559 -17.81 -11.18 26.51
CA GLU A 559 -16.91 -10.38 27.34
C GLU A 559 -15.44 -10.76 27.11
N LEU A 560 -15.13 -12.04 26.92
CA LEU A 560 -13.77 -12.48 26.62
C LEU A 560 -13.33 -12.03 25.23
N GLN A 561 -14.22 -12.03 24.23
CA GLN A 561 -13.95 -11.58 22.87
C GLN A 561 -14.12 -10.08 22.67
N THR A 562 -14.96 -9.39 23.43
CA THR A 562 -14.89 -7.92 23.50
C THR A 562 -13.58 -7.52 24.17
N ARG A 563 -13.13 -8.25 25.20
CA ARG A 563 -11.77 -8.11 25.75
C ARG A 563 -10.69 -8.53 24.75
N MET A 564 -10.89 -9.51 23.86
CA MET A 564 -9.91 -9.89 22.82
C MET A 564 -9.92 -8.98 21.59
N SER A 565 -11.05 -8.37 21.20
CA SER A 565 -11.14 -7.31 20.20
C SER A 565 -10.59 -5.99 20.77
N LEU A 566 -10.75 -5.73 22.07
CA LEU A 566 -10.08 -4.64 22.78
C LEU A 566 -8.58 -4.93 23.05
N GLN A 567 -8.17 -6.19 23.25
CA GLN A 567 -6.77 -6.62 23.37
C GLN A 567 -6.07 -6.73 22.01
N CYS A 568 -6.80 -7.05 20.94
CA CYS A 568 -6.36 -6.90 19.55
C CYS A 568 -6.26 -5.42 19.16
N GLY A 569 -6.88 -4.53 19.95
CA GLY A 569 -6.71 -3.08 19.89
C GLY A 569 -5.50 -2.55 20.66
N THR A 570 -4.59 -3.39 21.17
CA THR A 570 -3.36 -2.94 21.84
C THR A 570 -2.07 -3.32 21.12
N MET A 571 -2.07 -4.17 20.09
CA MET A 571 -0.86 -4.47 19.32
C MET A 571 -1.09 -4.22 17.83
N GLU A 572 -0.41 -3.20 17.30
CA GLU A 572 -0.51 -2.76 15.91
C GLU A 572 0.43 -3.58 15.01
N LYS A 573 1.57 -4.03 15.53
CA LYS A 573 2.53 -4.83 14.77
C LYS A 573 3.43 -5.65 15.68
N GLU A 574 3.81 -6.85 15.24
CA GLU A 574 4.80 -7.68 15.93
C GLU A 574 5.71 -8.41 14.96
N GLY A 575 6.91 -8.75 15.42
CA GLY A 575 7.87 -9.48 14.60
C GLY A 575 9.24 -9.63 15.23
N PHE A 576 10.03 -10.56 14.71
CA PHE A 576 11.43 -10.70 15.10
C PHE A 576 12.31 -9.77 14.28
N LEU A 577 12.95 -8.81 14.94
CA LEU A 577 13.91 -7.90 14.33
C LEU A 577 15.28 -8.03 14.99
N PHE A 578 16.30 -7.55 14.28
CA PHE A 578 17.67 -7.52 14.74
C PHE A 578 17.98 -6.12 15.27
N LEU A 579 18.28 -5.96 16.56
CA LEU A 579 18.42 -4.65 17.22
C LEU A 579 19.86 -4.36 17.67
N HIS A 580 20.25 -3.08 17.58
CA HIS A 580 21.49 -2.53 18.13
C HIS A 580 21.23 -1.16 18.79
N ARG A 581 21.87 -0.88 19.93
CA ARG A 581 21.59 0.31 20.78
C ARG A 581 22.87 1.09 21.03
N THR A 582 22.84 2.42 20.90
CA THR A 582 24.04 3.28 20.89
C THR A 582 24.70 3.55 22.25
N LYS A 583 24.25 2.93 23.34
CA LYS A 583 24.84 3.11 24.69
C LYS A 583 26.24 2.50 24.86
N ASP A 584 26.71 1.68 23.93
CA ASP A 584 28.03 1.05 23.99
C ASP A 584 29.12 1.96 23.36
N LYS A 585 30.17 2.27 24.13
CA LYS A 585 31.21 3.26 23.82
C LYS A 585 32.11 3.01 22.59
N CYS A 586 31.89 1.96 21.78
CA CYS A 586 32.67 1.74 20.56
C CYS A 586 31.98 0.77 19.58
N MET A 587 32.10 1.05 18.28
CA MET A 587 31.65 0.19 17.18
C MET A 587 32.82 -0.65 16.62
N PRO A 588 32.87 -1.98 16.84
CA PRO A 588 33.69 -2.88 16.03
C PRO A 588 33.04 -3.18 14.67
N MET A 589 33.85 -3.47 13.65
CA MET A 589 33.48 -3.63 12.23
C MET A 589 32.60 -4.86 11.91
N THR A 590 32.32 -5.73 12.89
CA THR A 590 31.50 -6.95 12.73
C THR A 590 30.69 -7.18 14.02
N SER A 591 29.37 -7.33 13.87
CA SER A 591 28.27 -6.92 14.79
C SER A 591 28.17 -7.59 16.18
N PRO A 592 27.18 -7.16 17.01
CA PRO A 592 26.12 -8.12 17.30
C PRO A 592 24.76 -7.43 17.30
N PHE A 593 24.16 -7.28 16.11
CA PHE A 593 22.71 -7.18 16.08
C PHE A 593 22.15 -8.42 16.74
N LYS A 594 21.33 -8.23 17.78
CA LYS A 594 20.75 -9.34 18.53
C LYS A 594 19.29 -9.49 18.10
N LYS A 595 18.84 -10.73 17.95
CA LYS A 595 17.45 -11.02 17.60
C LYS A 595 16.55 -10.72 18.80
N TYR A 596 15.57 -9.83 18.61
CA TYR A 596 14.53 -9.52 19.58
C TYR A 596 13.16 -9.70 18.93
N TYR A 597 12.18 -10.08 19.75
CA TYR A 597 10.78 -9.95 19.43
C TYR A 597 10.33 -8.53 19.76
N VAL A 598 9.90 -7.79 18.74
CA VAL A 598 9.44 -6.40 18.82
C VAL A 598 7.93 -6.40 18.71
N THR A 599 7.27 -5.64 19.57
CA THR A 599 5.83 -5.40 19.54
C THR A 599 5.56 -3.91 19.61
N LEU A 600 4.74 -3.43 18.69
CA LEU A 600 4.24 -2.07 18.64
C LEU A 600 2.82 -2.07 19.20
N SER A 601 2.59 -1.24 20.20
CA SER A 601 1.27 -0.96 20.79
C SER A 601 0.91 0.50 20.61
N LYS A 602 -0.35 0.86 20.89
CA LYS A 602 -0.87 2.23 20.77
C LYS A 602 -0.02 3.30 21.47
N ASP A 603 0.65 2.95 22.56
CA ASP A 603 1.40 3.91 23.39
C ASP A 603 2.87 3.56 23.59
N THR A 604 3.28 2.32 23.25
CA THR A 604 4.64 1.84 23.51
C THR A 604 5.18 0.93 22.40
N LEU A 605 6.47 1.08 22.11
CA LEU A 605 7.26 0.09 21.38
C LEU A 605 8.01 -0.76 22.40
N SER A 606 7.72 -2.06 22.46
CA SER A 606 8.38 -2.98 23.38
C SER A 606 9.23 -4.01 22.63
N TYR A 607 10.33 -4.44 23.23
CA TYR A 607 11.18 -5.47 22.64
C TYR A 607 11.79 -6.39 23.70
N SER A 608 11.86 -7.69 23.40
CA SER A 608 12.31 -8.73 24.33
C SER A 608 13.02 -9.88 23.61
N ARG A 609 13.83 -10.67 24.31
CA ARG A 609 14.61 -11.76 23.66
C ARG A 609 13.75 -12.96 23.21
N THR A 610 12.58 -13.13 23.81
CA THR A 610 11.66 -14.25 23.56
C THR A 610 10.23 -13.74 23.67
N GLN A 611 9.30 -14.29 22.89
CA GLN A 611 7.90 -13.89 22.81
C GLN A 611 7.16 -13.82 24.17
N HIS A 612 7.64 -14.53 25.21
CA HIS A 612 7.02 -14.59 26.54
C HIS A 612 7.93 -14.09 27.68
N SER A 613 8.95 -13.26 27.40
CA SER A 613 9.86 -12.76 28.45
C SER A 613 9.17 -11.75 29.37
N LYS A 614 9.27 -11.96 30.69
CA LYS A 614 8.86 -10.97 31.72
C LYS A 614 9.77 -9.73 31.78
N LYS A 615 10.96 -9.79 31.17
CA LYS A 615 11.87 -8.65 31.02
C LYS A 615 11.77 -8.14 29.58
N SER A 616 10.95 -7.12 29.36
CA SER A 616 10.89 -6.34 28.12
C SER A 616 11.43 -4.94 28.36
N LEU A 617 12.16 -4.42 27.38
CA LEU A 617 12.49 -2.99 27.32
C LEU A 617 11.38 -2.31 26.53
N PHE A 618 11.01 -1.08 26.89
CA PHE A 618 9.98 -0.33 26.19
C PHE A 618 10.41 1.12 25.95
N ILE A 619 9.94 1.68 24.85
CA ILE A 619 10.05 3.10 24.48
C ILE A 619 8.61 3.61 24.37
N SER A 620 8.29 4.66 25.13
CA SER A 620 6.99 5.33 25.03
C SER A 620 6.94 6.12 23.71
N LEU A 621 5.86 5.98 22.92
CA LEU A 621 5.76 6.61 21.59
C LEU A 621 5.91 8.15 21.62
N PRO A 622 5.37 8.89 22.62
CA PRO A 622 5.63 10.32 22.76
C PRO A 622 7.11 10.70 22.90
N LYS A 623 7.97 9.78 23.37
CA LYS A 623 9.42 10.00 23.49
C LYS A 623 10.17 9.78 22.17
N ILE A 624 9.53 9.18 21.16
CA ILE A 624 10.12 8.97 19.84
C ILE A 624 10.14 10.30 19.10
N ARG A 625 11.33 10.72 18.70
CA ARG A 625 11.61 12.00 18.04
C ARG A 625 11.70 11.85 16.51
N ALA A 626 12.17 10.71 16.02
CA ALA A 626 12.21 10.41 14.59
C ALA A 626 12.27 8.89 14.34
N VAL A 627 11.73 8.45 13.21
CA VAL A 627 11.76 7.06 12.74
C VAL A 627 12.12 7.05 11.26
N GLU A 628 13.36 6.68 10.94
CA GLU A 628 13.93 6.92 9.61
C GLU A 628 14.80 5.77 9.11
N LYS A 629 15.02 5.74 7.79
CA LYS A 629 15.94 4.80 7.17
C LYS A 629 17.39 5.18 7.48
N VAL A 630 18.24 4.18 7.62
CA VAL A 630 19.70 4.36 7.78
C VAL A 630 20.37 4.14 6.44
N GLU A 631 21.46 4.85 6.22
CA GLU A 631 22.26 4.67 5.02
C GLU A 631 22.88 3.25 4.95
N GLU A 632 22.69 2.56 3.82
CA GLU A 632 23.09 1.16 3.55
C GLU A 632 24.53 0.82 3.98
N LYS A 633 25.46 1.77 3.84
CA LYS A 633 26.88 1.53 4.15
C LYS A 633 27.24 1.55 5.63
N CYS A 634 26.32 1.98 6.49
CA CYS A 634 26.59 2.05 7.93
C CYS A 634 26.74 0.66 8.56
N PHE A 635 25.94 -0.30 8.07
CA PHE A 635 25.83 -1.64 8.66
C PHE A 635 26.04 -2.78 7.66
N GLY A 636 26.28 -2.48 6.38
CA GLY A 636 26.38 -3.50 5.31
C GLY A 636 25.06 -4.15 4.95
N SER A 637 23.95 -3.64 5.47
CA SER A 637 22.57 -4.01 5.15
C SER A 637 21.84 -2.78 4.63
N ALA A 638 21.14 -2.91 3.50
CA ALA A 638 20.32 -1.86 2.91
C ALA A 638 18.98 -1.63 3.64
N ASN A 639 18.67 -2.50 4.61
CA ASN A 639 17.34 -2.63 5.21
C ASN A 639 17.35 -2.24 6.70
N VAL A 640 18.16 -1.25 7.07
CA VAL A 640 18.26 -0.77 8.45
C VAL A 640 17.44 0.50 8.63
N MET A 641 16.68 0.56 9.72
CA MET A 641 16.04 1.78 10.21
C MET A 641 16.61 2.20 11.57
N GLN A 642 16.35 3.44 11.94
CA GLN A 642 16.67 4.00 13.24
C GLN A 642 15.45 4.62 13.90
N ILE A 643 15.39 4.48 15.22
CA ILE A 643 14.41 5.12 16.09
C ILE A 643 15.20 6.03 17.02
N ILE A 644 15.02 7.33 16.88
CA ILE A 644 15.63 8.35 17.74
C ILE A 644 14.62 8.66 18.83
N SER A 645 15.03 8.52 20.09
CA SER A 645 14.17 8.76 21.26
C SER A 645 14.88 9.66 22.26
N SER A 646 14.11 10.47 23.01
CA SER A 646 14.65 11.31 24.08
C SER A 646 14.45 10.64 25.45
N GLU A 647 15.52 10.55 26.25
CA GLU A 647 15.42 10.18 27.66
C GLU A 647 14.89 11.31 28.53
N ASP A 648 14.47 10.99 29.77
CA ASP A 648 14.01 11.97 30.76
C ASP A 648 15.12 12.97 31.16
N SER A 649 16.38 12.63 30.90
CA SER A 649 17.57 13.47 31.08
C SER A 649 17.80 14.48 29.94
N GLY A 650 16.99 14.43 28.87
CA GLY A 650 17.18 15.22 27.65
C GLY A 650 18.23 14.65 26.68
N GLN A 651 18.94 13.58 27.04
CA GLN A 651 19.87 12.91 26.13
C GLN A 651 19.13 12.12 25.06
N GLN A 652 19.63 12.18 23.83
CA GLN A 652 19.09 11.42 22.70
C GLN A 652 19.70 10.01 22.65
N GLU A 653 18.85 9.03 22.43
CA GLU A 653 19.24 7.64 22.24
C GLU A 653 18.71 7.13 20.90
N THR A 654 19.57 6.40 20.18
CA THR A 654 19.24 5.83 18.87
C THR A 654 19.22 4.31 18.97
N LEU A 655 18.11 3.73 18.52
CA LEU A 655 17.95 2.28 18.35
C LEU A 655 17.98 1.97 16.85
N TYR A 656 18.90 1.11 16.43
CA TYR A 656 18.98 0.62 15.06
C TYR A 656 18.29 -0.73 14.94
N LEU A 657 17.45 -0.90 13.92
CA LEU A 657 16.72 -2.13 13.64
C LEU A 657 17.04 -2.57 12.21
N ASP A 658 17.61 -3.77 12.09
CA ASP A 658 17.89 -4.42 10.82
C ASP A 658 16.74 -5.36 10.44
N CYS A 659 16.18 -5.13 9.26
CA CYS A 659 15.05 -5.86 8.68
C CYS A 659 15.55 -6.80 7.59
N LYS A 660 14.85 -7.92 7.37
CA LYS A 660 15.25 -8.94 6.39
C LYS A 660 15.03 -8.50 4.95
N SER A 661 14.07 -7.59 4.71
CA SER A 661 13.70 -7.13 3.37
C SER A 661 13.27 -5.66 3.38
N VAL A 662 13.32 -5.02 2.21
CA VAL A 662 12.83 -3.65 1.99
C VAL A 662 11.35 -3.52 2.37
N ASN A 663 10.56 -4.57 2.14
CA ASN A 663 9.13 -4.56 2.47
C ASN A 663 8.92 -4.64 3.98
N GLU A 664 9.66 -5.48 4.71
CA GLU A 664 9.63 -5.50 6.18
C GLU A 664 10.04 -4.13 6.74
N LEU A 665 11.14 -3.55 6.23
CA LEU A 665 11.58 -2.21 6.58
C LEU A 665 10.48 -1.17 6.38
N ASN A 666 9.90 -1.08 5.18
CA ASN A 666 8.89 -0.08 4.84
C ASN A 666 7.59 -0.28 5.63
N HIS A 667 7.20 -1.52 5.92
CA HIS A 667 6.06 -1.82 6.78
C HIS A 667 6.29 -1.39 8.23
N TRP A 668 7.49 -1.59 8.78
CA TRP A 668 7.83 -1.11 10.13
C TRP A 668 7.96 0.41 10.18
N LEU A 669 8.60 1.03 9.19
CA LEU A 669 8.65 2.50 9.04
C LEU A 669 7.23 3.08 8.98
N SER A 670 6.37 2.52 8.12
CA SER A 670 4.97 2.97 7.97
C SER A 670 4.22 2.87 9.30
N ALA A 671 4.24 1.70 9.95
CA ALA A 671 3.53 1.47 11.21
C ALA A 671 4.01 2.40 12.33
N LEU A 672 5.32 2.56 12.50
CA LEU A 672 5.88 3.43 13.53
C LEU A 672 5.64 4.92 13.25
N ARG A 673 5.76 5.37 12.00
CA ARG A 673 5.44 6.76 11.61
C ARG A 673 3.97 7.07 11.83
N LYS A 674 3.07 6.14 11.53
CA LYS A 674 1.63 6.25 11.82
C LYS A 674 1.35 6.30 13.32
N ALA A 675 1.94 5.40 14.10
CA ALA A 675 1.77 5.38 15.56
C ALA A 675 2.30 6.68 16.21
N CYS A 676 3.33 7.29 15.62
CA CYS A 676 3.90 8.56 16.06
C CYS A 676 3.28 9.80 15.39
N SER A 677 2.25 9.66 14.54
CA SER A 677 1.71 10.76 13.73
C SER A 677 1.14 11.92 14.55
N HIS A 678 0.57 11.63 15.73
CA HIS A 678 0.04 12.62 16.66
C HIS A 678 1.13 13.21 17.58
N ASN A 679 2.38 12.76 17.46
CA ASN A 679 3.46 13.24 18.29
C ASN A 679 3.97 14.60 17.78
N THR A 680 3.67 15.66 18.53
CA THR A 680 4.12 17.03 18.23
C THR A 680 5.60 17.26 18.54
N ASN A 681 6.25 16.31 19.21
CA ASN A 681 7.64 16.38 19.65
C ASN A 681 8.64 15.85 18.60
N THR A 682 8.23 15.66 17.35
CA THR A 682 9.07 15.13 16.28
C THR A 682 10.14 16.12 15.84
N MET A 683 11.32 15.60 15.50
CA MET A 683 12.41 16.39 14.93
C MET A 683 12.12 16.68 13.45
N SER A 684 12.59 17.82 12.95
CA SER A 684 12.48 18.18 11.53
C SER A 684 13.61 17.60 10.67
N CYS A 685 14.74 17.28 11.31
CA CYS A 685 15.93 16.78 10.66
C CYS A 685 16.60 15.68 11.51
N TYR A 686 17.34 14.80 10.86
CA TYR A 686 18.05 13.69 11.48
C TYR A 686 19.34 13.36 10.73
N HIS A 687 20.20 12.55 11.33
CA HIS A 687 21.40 12.03 10.67
C HIS A 687 21.13 10.63 10.14
N PRO A 688 21.18 10.38 8.81
CA PRO A 688 21.00 9.04 8.23
C PRO A 688 22.22 8.14 8.44
N GLY A 689 23.37 8.73 8.81
CA GLY A 689 24.61 8.04 9.11
C GLY A 689 24.75 7.62 10.57
N ILE A 690 25.90 7.03 10.89
CA ILE A 690 26.29 6.69 12.26
C ILE A 690 27.37 7.66 12.76
N TYR A 691 27.33 8.00 14.04
CA TYR A 691 28.39 8.78 14.65
C TYR A 691 29.57 7.87 15.03
N LYS A 692 30.72 8.07 14.37
CA LYS A 692 31.94 7.25 14.54
C LYS A 692 33.19 8.10 14.37
N ALA A 693 34.19 7.89 15.23
CA ALA A 693 35.47 8.61 15.20
C ALA A 693 35.31 10.15 15.25
N ASP A 694 34.52 10.62 16.23
CA ASP A 694 34.22 12.03 16.49
C ASP A 694 33.66 12.81 15.30
N ARG A 695 32.92 12.11 14.42
CA ARG A 695 32.17 12.71 13.33
C ARG A 695 30.98 11.85 12.91
N TRP A 696 29.99 12.46 12.27
CA TRP A 696 28.91 11.78 11.58
C TRP A 696 29.38 11.22 10.24
N SER A 697 29.02 9.97 9.91
CA SER A 697 29.40 9.36 8.63
C SER A 697 28.69 9.96 7.41
N CYS A 698 27.55 10.62 7.62
CA CYS A 698 26.72 11.18 6.55
C CYS A 698 27.19 12.58 6.10
N CYS A 699 27.43 13.49 7.05
CA CYS A 699 27.73 14.90 6.78
C CYS A 699 29.07 15.37 7.35
N HIS A 700 29.82 14.48 8.02
CA HIS A 700 31.12 14.77 8.64
C HIS A 700 31.10 15.86 9.73
N GLN A 701 29.92 16.25 10.21
CA GLN A 701 29.76 17.10 11.39
C GLN A 701 30.41 16.46 12.61
N LYS A 702 31.03 17.29 13.47
CA LYS A 702 31.93 16.81 14.54
C LYS A 702 31.19 16.58 15.85
N GLU A 703 30.12 17.30 16.13
CA GLU A 703 29.40 17.15 17.39
C GLU A 703 28.21 16.21 17.24
N LYS A 704 27.95 15.40 18.28
CA LYS A 704 26.75 14.55 18.33
C LYS A 704 25.45 15.36 18.39
N SER A 705 25.53 16.57 18.93
CA SER A 705 24.42 17.52 19.09
C SER A 705 24.14 18.35 17.85
N ASP A 706 24.98 18.27 16.82
CA ASP A 706 24.79 19.04 15.59
C ASP A 706 23.46 18.65 14.91
N PRO A 707 22.73 19.62 14.31
CA PRO A 707 21.45 19.37 13.68
C PRO A 707 21.57 18.36 12.53
N GLY A 708 20.55 17.51 12.41
CA GLY A 708 20.47 16.47 11.39
C GLY A 708 20.68 17.00 9.97
N CYS A 709 21.38 16.25 9.13
CA CYS A 709 21.66 16.65 7.74
C CYS A 709 20.56 16.27 6.73
N ASP A 710 19.65 15.37 7.08
CA ASP A 710 18.51 14.94 6.25
C ASP A 710 17.17 15.30 6.91
N LYS A 711 16.11 15.45 6.12
CA LYS A 711 14.74 15.76 6.57
C LYS A 711 14.03 14.50 7.01
N THR A 712 13.34 14.58 8.15
CA THR A 712 12.46 13.50 8.59
C THR A 712 11.24 13.36 7.67
N ARG A 713 10.86 12.12 7.33
CA ARG A 713 9.86 11.80 6.31
C ARG A 713 8.59 11.25 6.96
N HIS A 714 7.74 12.17 7.42
CA HIS A 714 6.47 11.83 8.05
C HIS A 714 5.29 11.73 7.06
N GLY A 715 5.48 12.18 5.81
CA GLY A 715 4.37 12.44 4.88
C GLY A 715 3.91 11.26 4.02
N VAL A 716 4.74 10.22 3.85
CA VAL A 716 4.41 9.07 2.98
C VAL A 716 4.27 7.80 3.83
N THR A 717 3.07 7.23 3.85
CA THR A 717 2.79 5.98 4.60
C THR A 717 1.92 5.03 3.78
N LEU A 718 2.18 3.73 3.90
CA LEU A 718 1.40 2.67 3.25
C LEU A 718 0.15 2.40 4.08
N GLN A 719 -1.04 2.42 3.47
CA GLN A 719 -2.29 2.00 4.10
C GLN A 719 -2.26 0.50 4.37
N GLU A 720 -2.51 0.10 5.61
CA GLU A 720 -2.49 -1.31 6.04
C GLU A 720 -3.91 -1.81 6.31
N TRP A 721 -4.11 -3.13 6.22
CA TRP A 721 -5.43 -3.76 6.35
C TRP A 721 -6.06 -3.58 7.74
N TYR A 722 -5.21 -3.42 8.77
CA TYR A 722 -5.60 -3.22 10.16
C TYR A 722 -5.59 -1.74 10.58
N ASP A 723 -5.44 -0.81 9.62
CA ASP A 723 -5.56 0.61 9.94
C ASP A 723 -6.89 0.84 10.68
N PRO A 724 -6.87 1.57 11.81
CA PRO A 724 -8.08 1.82 12.58
C PRO A 724 -9.13 2.49 11.69
N LEU A 725 -10.38 2.06 11.88
CA LEU A 725 -11.51 2.64 11.17
C LEU A 725 -11.55 4.15 11.44
N ASP A 726 -11.66 4.95 10.38
CA ASP A 726 -11.74 6.41 10.45
C ASP A 726 -13.16 6.82 10.05
N PRO A 727 -14.10 6.92 11.01
CA PRO A 727 -15.51 7.12 10.68
C PRO A 727 -15.77 8.38 9.85
N ASP A 728 -14.94 9.42 10.00
CA ASP A 728 -15.07 10.67 9.25
C ASP A 728 -14.58 10.53 7.81
N LEU A 729 -13.45 9.85 7.59
CA LEU A 729 -12.97 9.53 6.24
C LEU A 729 -13.95 8.60 5.51
N GLU A 730 -14.45 7.58 6.20
CA GLU A 730 -15.39 6.61 5.64
C GLU A 730 -16.70 7.31 5.23
N ALA A 731 -17.20 8.21 6.08
CA ALA A 731 -18.38 9.02 5.78
C ALA A 731 -18.13 9.99 4.61
N GLN A 732 -16.96 10.61 4.55
CA GLN A 732 -16.56 11.48 3.43
C GLN A 732 -16.56 10.72 2.09
N LEU A 733 -15.98 9.52 2.06
CA LEU A 733 -15.93 8.70 0.84
C LEU A 733 -17.32 8.24 0.40
N ILE A 734 -18.21 7.92 1.35
CA ILE A 734 -19.60 7.58 1.06
C ILE A 734 -20.37 8.80 0.54
N TYR A 735 -20.16 9.97 1.15
CA TYR A 735 -20.75 11.23 0.71
C TYR A 735 -20.41 11.52 -0.76
N GLN A 736 -19.14 11.42 -1.16
CA GLN A 736 -18.71 11.62 -2.54
C GLN A 736 -19.39 10.64 -3.51
N HIS A 737 -19.48 9.36 -3.14
CA HIS A 737 -20.19 8.38 -3.96
C HIS A 737 -21.66 8.76 -4.12
N LEU A 738 -22.35 9.09 -3.04
CA LEU A 738 -23.77 9.49 -3.05
C LEU A 738 -24.00 10.74 -3.91
N CYS A 739 -23.10 11.71 -3.87
CA CYS A 739 -23.13 12.87 -4.77
C CYS A 739 -22.97 12.46 -6.23
N SER A 740 -22.04 11.54 -6.53
CA SER A 740 -21.79 11.09 -7.92
C SER A 740 -22.99 10.35 -8.53
N VAL A 741 -23.77 9.63 -7.71
CA VAL A 741 -24.96 8.87 -8.17
C VAL A 741 -26.28 9.56 -7.87
N GLN A 742 -26.26 10.81 -7.39
CA GLN A 742 -27.45 11.52 -6.89
C GLN A 742 -28.58 11.56 -7.92
N HIS A 743 -28.27 11.83 -9.20
CA HIS A 743 -29.26 11.86 -10.27
C HIS A 743 -29.83 10.45 -10.56
N ALA A 744 -28.99 9.43 -10.64
CA ALA A 744 -29.43 8.06 -10.86
C ALA A 744 -30.32 7.55 -9.71
N MET A 745 -30.00 7.93 -8.47
CA MET A 745 -30.82 7.65 -7.28
C MET A 745 -32.19 8.29 -7.37
N ARG A 746 -32.30 9.56 -7.82
CA ARG A 746 -33.59 10.22 -8.04
C ARG A 746 -34.43 9.45 -9.06
N ASP A 747 -33.87 9.19 -10.24
CA ASP A 747 -34.62 8.53 -11.32
C ASP A 747 -35.10 7.15 -10.92
N LYS A 748 -34.24 6.39 -10.23
CA LYS A 748 -34.58 5.03 -9.79
C LYS A 748 -35.65 5.04 -8.70
N TYR A 749 -35.57 5.98 -7.75
CA TYR A 749 -36.60 6.17 -6.73
C TYR A 749 -37.97 6.47 -7.35
N TYR A 750 -38.05 7.38 -8.32
CA TYR A 750 -39.31 7.69 -8.99
C TYR A 750 -39.86 6.49 -9.78
N LYS A 751 -39.00 5.74 -10.49
CA LYS A 751 -39.42 4.51 -11.20
C LYS A 751 -39.99 3.45 -10.26
N LEU A 752 -39.36 3.22 -9.11
CA LEU A 752 -39.85 2.25 -8.12
C LEU A 752 -41.18 2.69 -7.51
N ARG A 753 -41.39 4.00 -7.35
CA ARG A 753 -42.67 4.57 -6.88
C ARG A 753 -43.78 4.39 -7.91
N GLU A 754 -43.51 4.63 -9.19
CA GLU A 754 -44.47 4.45 -10.28
C GLU A 754 -44.91 2.99 -10.42
N GLN A 755 -43.98 2.04 -10.26
CA GLN A 755 -44.26 0.60 -10.32
C GLN A 755 -45.16 0.09 -9.18
N GLN A 756 -45.28 0.82 -8.06
CA GLN A 756 -46.13 0.45 -6.93
C GLN A 756 -47.57 0.98 -7.00
N GLY A 757 -47.94 1.74 -8.06
CA GLY A 757 -49.34 2.14 -8.26
C GLY A 757 -49.93 3.00 -7.14
N VAL A 758 -49.13 3.89 -6.52
CA VAL A 758 -49.64 4.85 -5.54
C VAL A 758 -50.41 5.97 -6.27
N GLN A 759 -51.72 5.78 -6.44
CA GLN A 759 -52.64 6.88 -6.78
C GLN A 759 -52.72 7.88 -5.62
N GLU A 760 -52.88 9.17 -5.94
CA GLU A 760 -52.83 10.37 -5.08
C GLU A 760 -53.80 10.44 -3.87
N ALA A 761 -54.34 9.34 -3.36
CA ALA A 761 -55.49 9.34 -2.45
C ALA A 761 -55.24 8.96 -0.97
N ASP A 762 -54.01 9.02 -0.44
CA ASP A 762 -53.74 8.78 1.00
C ASP A 762 -52.82 9.84 1.65
N SER A 763 -53.28 11.09 1.64
CA SER A 763 -52.53 12.33 1.90
C SER A 763 -52.00 12.57 3.33
N VAL A 764 -52.19 11.65 4.29
CA VAL A 764 -51.74 11.84 5.69
C VAL A 764 -50.69 10.83 6.15
N ARG A 765 -50.63 9.63 5.54
CA ARG A 765 -49.50 8.69 5.74
C ARG A 765 -48.35 8.93 4.77
N ASP A 766 -48.63 9.49 3.58
CA ASP A 766 -47.62 9.72 2.55
C ASP A 766 -46.69 10.93 2.81
N GLN A 767 -47.12 11.93 3.59
CA GLN A 767 -46.26 13.06 3.96
C GLN A 767 -45.03 12.65 4.79
N LYS A 768 -45.11 11.57 5.58
CA LYS A 768 -43.97 11.02 6.32
C LYS A 768 -42.99 10.21 5.44
N LYS A 769 -43.43 9.71 4.29
CA LYS A 769 -42.58 8.93 3.36
C LYS A 769 -41.80 9.82 2.38
N VAL A 770 -42.34 11.00 2.07
CA VAL A 770 -41.64 12.09 1.34
C VAL A 770 -40.40 12.58 2.11
N ASP A 771 -40.32 12.34 3.42
CA ASP A 771 -39.28 12.86 4.31
C ASP A 771 -37.90 12.21 4.07
N GLY A 772 -37.82 10.89 3.82
CA GLY A 772 -36.53 10.17 3.77
C GLY A 772 -35.56 10.65 2.67
N LEU A 773 -35.93 10.49 1.40
CA LEU A 773 -35.05 10.84 0.27
C LEU A 773 -34.81 12.37 0.18
N SER A 774 -35.83 13.16 0.52
CA SER A 774 -35.72 14.62 0.61
C SER A 774 -34.75 15.02 1.71
N LYS A 775 -34.79 14.35 2.86
CA LYS A 775 -33.84 14.52 3.97
C LYS A 775 -32.43 14.09 3.57
N LEU A 776 -32.25 13.00 2.82
CA LEU A 776 -30.93 12.63 2.28
C LEU A 776 -30.39 13.75 1.39
N PHE A 777 -31.15 14.25 0.43
CA PHE A 777 -30.67 15.31 -0.45
C PHE A 777 -30.46 16.65 0.26
N SER A 778 -31.26 16.96 1.28
CA SER A 778 -31.00 18.10 2.16
C SER A 778 -29.67 17.95 2.88
N ILE A 779 -29.41 16.79 3.49
CA ILE A 779 -28.14 16.51 4.18
C ILE A 779 -26.95 16.57 3.21
N LEU A 780 -27.09 16.01 2.00
CA LEU A 780 -26.04 16.08 0.98
C LEU A 780 -25.79 17.52 0.52
N GLN A 781 -26.82 18.36 0.47
CA GLN A 781 -26.68 19.79 0.16
C GLN A 781 -25.99 20.54 1.30
N ASP A 782 -26.39 20.31 2.56
CA ASP A 782 -25.76 20.91 3.74
C ASP A 782 -24.26 20.57 3.81
N LEU A 783 -23.91 19.30 3.51
CA LEU A 783 -22.52 18.86 3.40
C LEU A 783 -21.79 19.53 2.23
N HIS A 784 -22.45 19.67 1.07
CA HIS A 784 -21.88 20.35 -0.08
C HIS A 784 -21.55 21.82 0.24
N ASP A 785 -22.47 22.51 0.88
CA ASP A 785 -22.31 23.91 1.28
C ASP A 785 -21.17 24.06 2.31
N ALA A 786 -21.06 23.11 3.26
CA ALA A 786 -19.96 23.07 4.22
C ALA A 786 -18.59 22.85 3.54
N HIS A 787 -18.51 21.97 2.54
CA HIS A 787 -17.29 21.79 1.74
C HIS A 787 -16.95 23.03 0.92
N ALA A 788 -17.94 23.66 0.29
CA ALA A 788 -17.74 24.87 -0.51
C ALA A 788 -17.23 26.04 0.35
N ALA A 789 -17.80 26.24 1.55
CA ALA A 789 -17.35 27.27 2.49
C ALA A 789 -15.88 27.09 2.89
N VAL A 790 -15.46 25.85 3.09
CA VAL A 790 -14.07 25.51 3.42
C VAL A 790 -13.12 25.79 2.25
N GLU A 791 -13.50 25.44 1.03
CA GLU A 791 -12.69 25.78 -0.16
C GLU A 791 -12.57 27.30 -0.35
N GLU A 792 -13.63 28.06 -0.09
CA GLU A 792 -13.64 29.51 -0.21
C GLU A 792 -12.77 30.19 0.86
N GLU A 793 -12.80 29.69 2.09
CA GLU A 793 -11.92 30.14 3.18
C GLU A 793 -10.44 29.91 2.82
N GLU A 794 -10.12 28.77 2.23
CA GLU A 794 -8.76 28.45 1.81
C GLU A 794 -8.29 29.28 0.61
N ARG A 795 -9.16 29.51 -0.38
CA ARG A 795 -8.85 30.44 -1.48
C ARG A 795 -8.57 31.84 -0.95
N SER A 796 -9.29 32.26 0.09
CA SER A 796 -9.09 33.56 0.74
C SER A 796 -7.77 33.61 1.52
N LYS A 797 -7.42 32.56 2.27
CA LYS A 797 -6.13 32.42 2.96
C LYS A 797 -4.94 32.41 1.99
N ASN A 798 -5.05 31.66 0.88
CA ASN A 798 -3.99 31.61 -0.14
C ASN A 798 -3.83 32.95 -0.89
N LYS A 799 -4.92 33.70 -1.11
CA LYS A 799 -4.85 35.06 -1.65
C LYS A 799 -4.14 36.02 -0.69
N ASN A 800 -4.41 35.91 0.61
CA ASN A 800 -3.73 36.73 1.62
C ASN A 800 -2.24 36.37 1.75
N LEU A 801 -1.88 35.09 1.61
CA LEU A 801 -0.47 34.65 1.57
C LEU A 801 0.28 35.21 0.34
N PHE A 802 -0.40 35.33 -0.80
CA PHE A 802 0.14 35.97 -2.00
C PHE A 802 0.23 37.50 -1.90
N LEU A 803 -0.61 38.13 -1.08
CA LEU A 803 -0.58 39.57 -0.80
C LEU A 803 0.47 39.95 0.26
N GLU A 804 0.71 39.11 1.27
CA GLU A 804 1.80 39.30 2.24
C GLU A 804 3.20 39.07 1.64
N LEU A 805 3.30 38.36 0.51
CA LEU A 805 4.53 38.30 -0.30
C LEU A 805 4.67 39.50 -1.27
N GLN A 806 3.71 40.43 -1.26
CA GLN A 806 3.69 41.65 -2.08
C GLN A 806 3.75 42.95 -1.27
N THR A 807 3.87 42.87 0.06
CA THR A 807 4.12 44.00 0.97
C THR A 807 5.38 43.75 1.76
#